data_AF-H6N8X7-F1
#
_entry.id   AF-H6N8X7-F1
#
_cell.length_a   1.000
_cell.length_b   1.000
_cell.length_c   1.000
_cell.angle_alpha   90.00
_cell.angle_beta   90.00
_cell.angle_gamma   90.00
#
_symmetry.space_group_name_H-M   'P 1'
#
loop_
_entity.id
_entity.type
_entity.pdbx_description
1 polymer ?
#
loop_
_entity_poly.entity_id
_entity_poly.type
_entity_poly.pdbx_seq_one_letter_code
_entity_poly.pdbx_strand_id
1 'polypeptide(L)'
;MNILRDELKKTRDGYVITIYLSEDRAEFAKELGDNPEQQRELQKDVESYVRKKYPNLKVTTAKVLLGGLLISTIPLGGQAQAATPTGGPKDIDKSSSWAQTAIWNLVDKKIIEGDEQGNFNPQGTMTRDAFTAMLVRALVPADQMVTPETPTFKDIPKDHWAYAYVETAVAKGLVNGTTDTTFSPTDNVTREQMATIFVRALNVPADELKGMGDKLTFTDAGSIADYAKDAVGYAVSKGLMQGTSDTTFDPGKNATREQVAVVMDRYLTGGVVTPPTEQTGKVSVSEAKATGVQTVTVTFNRDVTDAEKATLALTKGNVAVATTAKWSDDKKSAVLTLTDTRLSAGTYTVTLGGLAADAVEKTTAEFTAENETVSKIEFVNANDTIAKGSKVLVNIKASNQYGENASFSSASYTVYSDDAANAQLKKLDNGELQLSLDTSSEDFKSGISVVPVNIYHTDTRVTATKNFKVGTDAFISKVELGTVKYSTGGDSISGKGETATVDLLQYDQYGNIMDKDSVNAEDINITVTPYEENLKHEIGDFNNDDVTDIRFSLANNVDRTGDFTFNVYSQAGTATGTVKVSSTKLATKVEIGDMNNVIAAGDEDAYIPIVAYDAAGNKLSTEDLISDENAVGVNGEDPQITFSVAGATSQGIQTTGEHKGMLKLTDINDSSQGVVTVTAMIATPNANSVATKSYTLQDARTPDTIKVKTDLAKKILPGAEAKFEYAVYDQYGQELDTIQQVDNNGNVSVNGFLYRVAVVTSNNGVEGSLPTGFTLENATATYTGDLDAFNDENKLILDKATAVPGDIARVKVVLQKATEAGAGVATFTDIAHVTRDVEVVAADADLSYSISPMGDLYNTLDSDAVSDTDVTYAGGTLTVAEQKDPTLSKLAKEIELVATDAAGDKVALPDSIQAVYTDNPAIARAGVAGDNTAYVIGNQKGTAKVSVSFLNNEGETVTKNFSVTVKDDALTATKIEAGETEATVAQATPGNAFNVMNLKITDNYGITYENETGGDQDASKYNYLFGTTFGVTNVKSNGADNTVSVDQYGNLTIGANVTGFELTATTAAGLTTTTSVIVTPPAP
;
A
#
# COMPACT_ATOMS: atom_id res chain seq x y z
N MET A 1 33.12 -51.23 29.14
CA MET A 1 33.56 -51.75 27.82
C MET A 1 34.63 -52.85 27.98
N ASN A 2 34.39 -54.10 27.61
CA ASN A 2 35.44 -55.12 27.42
C ASN A 2 36.07 -54.94 26.03
N ILE A 3 37.21 -54.26 25.96
CA ILE A 3 37.90 -53.94 24.70
C ILE A 3 38.91 -55.03 24.39
N LEU A 4 38.77 -55.69 23.24
CA LEU A 4 39.70 -56.71 22.74
C LEU A 4 40.96 -56.08 22.15
N ARG A 5 40.78 -55.10 21.26
CA ARG A 5 41.85 -54.35 20.60
C ARG A 5 41.32 -53.05 20.01
N ASP A 6 42.23 -52.19 19.60
CA ASP A 6 41.93 -50.92 18.94
C ASP A 6 42.98 -50.61 17.87
N GLU A 7 42.55 -49.91 16.82
CA GLU A 7 43.37 -49.54 15.67
C GLU A 7 43.26 -48.05 15.39
N LEU A 8 44.39 -47.36 15.28
CA LEU A 8 44.46 -45.92 15.03
C LEU A 8 44.88 -45.65 13.57
N LYS A 9 44.12 -44.81 12.87
CA LYS A 9 44.42 -44.42 11.47
C LYS A 9 44.48 -42.91 11.33
N LYS A 10 45.57 -42.41 10.73
CA LYS A 10 45.74 -40.99 10.43
C LYS A 10 44.83 -40.57 9.27
N THR A 11 44.19 -39.41 9.40
CA THR A 11 43.33 -38.78 8.39
C THR A 11 43.73 -37.32 8.18
N ARG A 12 43.07 -36.60 7.28
CA ARG A 12 43.38 -35.19 6.99
C ARG A 12 43.17 -34.27 8.20
N ASP A 13 42.15 -34.56 9.01
CA ASP A 13 41.69 -33.67 10.07
C ASP A 13 42.07 -34.14 11.50
N GLY A 14 42.79 -35.26 11.60
CA GLY A 14 43.24 -35.87 12.86
C GLY A 14 43.43 -37.38 12.74
N TYR A 15 43.08 -38.12 13.80
CA TYR A 15 43.13 -39.57 13.83
C TYR A 15 41.72 -40.15 14.04
N VAL A 16 41.43 -41.26 13.37
CA VAL A 16 40.24 -42.06 13.64
C VAL A 16 40.68 -43.34 14.35
N ILE A 17 40.05 -43.63 15.49
CA ILE A 17 40.28 -44.89 16.21
C ILE A 17 39.15 -45.87 15.91
N THR A 18 39.47 -47.15 15.78
CA THR A 18 38.51 -48.25 15.67
C THR A 18 38.66 -49.14 16.89
N ILE A 19 37.63 -49.30 17.72
CA ILE A 19 37.64 -50.06 18.98
C ILE A 19 36.84 -51.34 18.79
N TYR A 20 37.45 -52.49 19.05
CA TYR A 20 36.81 -53.81 18.94
C TYR A 20 36.41 -54.31 20.33
N LEU A 21 35.12 -54.56 20.53
CA LEU A 21 34.53 -55.12 21.76
C LEU A 21 34.38 -56.65 21.64
N SER A 22 34.33 -57.36 22.78
CA SER A 22 34.19 -58.83 22.81
C SER A 22 32.75 -59.29 22.54
N GLU A 23 32.59 -60.38 21.77
CA GLU A 23 31.30 -60.90 21.22
C GLU A 23 30.34 -61.49 22.27
N ASP A 24 30.68 -61.46 23.55
CA ASP A 24 30.02 -62.19 24.64
C ASP A 24 28.56 -61.78 24.90
N ARG A 25 28.01 -60.78 24.18
CA ARG A 25 26.59 -60.41 24.22
C ARG A 25 26.07 -59.88 22.88
N ALA A 26 25.51 -60.76 22.05
CA ALA A 26 24.81 -60.38 20.82
C ALA A 26 23.55 -59.51 21.08
N GLU A 27 22.94 -59.59 22.27
CA GLU A 27 21.80 -58.74 22.67
C GLU A 27 22.17 -57.25 22.80
N PHE A 28 23.42 -56.95 23.17
CA PHE A 28 23.88 -55.58 23.41
C PHE A 28 23.87 -54.71 22.14
N ALA A 29 24.06 -55.30 20.96
CA ALA A 29 24.04 -54.57 19.68
C ALA A 29 22.62 -54.13 19.26
N LYS A 30 21.58 -54.82 19.74
CA LYS A 30 20.18 -54.52 19.40
C LYS A 30 19.61 -53.42 20.29
N GLU A 31 19.97 -53.40 21.58
CA GLU A 31 19.55 -52.35 22.53
C GLU A 31 20.23 -50.99 22.27
N LEU A 32 21.45 -51.00 21.74
CA LEU A 32 22.23 -49.76 21.55
C LEU A 32 21.71 -48.86 20.41
N GLY A 33 20.92 -49.41 19.48
CA GLY A 33 20.33 -48.65 18.37
C GLY A 33 19.11 -47.82 18.78
N ASP A 34 18.35 -48.31 19.77
CA ASP A 34 17.01 -47.80 20.09
C ASP A 34 16.96 -46.97 21.38
N ASN A 35 18.01 -46.99 22.22
CA ASN A 35 18.05 -46.27 23.50
C ASN A 35 19.08 -45.10 23.51
N PRO A 36 18.62 -43.84 23.48
CA PRO A 36 19.49 -42.65 23.48
C PRO A 36 20.35 -42.47 24.74
N GLU A 37 19.92 -42.95 25.91
CA GLU A 37 20.70 -42.84 27.15
C GLU A 37 21.90 -43.77 27.15
N GLN A 38 21.72 -45.00 26.67
CA GLN A 38 22.81 -45.97 26.54
C GLN A 38 23.83 -45.55 25.46
N GLN A 39 23.38 -44.88 24.39
CA GLN A 39 24.28 -44.26 23.40
C GLN A 39 25.14 -43.15 24.02
N ARG A 40 24.56 -42.31 24.91
CA ARG A 40 25.30 -41.27 25.64
C ARG A 40 26.29 -41.86 26.64
N GLU A 41 25.95 -42.95 27.32
CA GLU A 41 26.88 -43.65 28.21
C GLU A 41 28.03 -44.30 27.45
N LEU A 42 27.76 -44.98 26.33
CA LEU A 42 28.81 -45.52 25.47
C LEU A 42 29.73 -44.41 24.95
N GLN A 43 29.17 -43.26 24.55
CA GLN A 43 29.95 -42.11 24.12
C GLN A 43 30.91 -41.63 25.22
N LYS A 44 30.43 -41.47 26.46
CA LYS A 44 31.28 -41.07 27.59
C LYS A 44 32.39 -42.08 27.88
N ASP A 45 32.09 -43.38 27.83
CA ASP A 45 33.07 -44.45 28.07
C ASP A 45 34.15 -44.48 26.98
N VAL A 46 33.76 -44.34 25.71
CA VAL A 46 34.67 -44.30 24.56
C VAL A 46 35.55 -43.05 24.62
N GLU A 47 34.97 -41.88 24.93
CA GLU A 47 35.75 -40.65 25.12
C GLU A 47 36.75 -40.79 26.26
N SER A 48 36.34 -41.36 27.39
CA SER A 48 37.23 -41.58 28.54
C SER A 48 38.37 -42.54 28.21
N TYR A 49 38.08 -43.64 27.50
CA TYR A 49 39.10 -44.59 27.04
C TYR A 49 40.12 -43.94 26.10
N VAL A 50 39.65 -43.19 25.10
CA VAL A 50 40.53 -42.56 24.09
C VAL A 50 41.39 -41.47 24.72
N ARG A 51 40.85 -40.63 25.61
CA ARG A 51 41.64 -39.63 26.35
C ARG A 51 42.74 -40.27 27.20
N LYS A 52 42.42 -41.38 27.88
CA LYS A 52 43.39 -42.06 28.75
C LYS A 52 44.51 -42.74 27.96
N LYS A 53 44.18 -43.34 26.82
CA LYS A 53 45.15 -44.12 26.03
C LYS A 53 45.95 -43.28 25.04
N TYR A 54 45.35 -42.25 24.46
CA TYR A 54 45.96 -41.38 23.45
C TYR A 54 45.86 -39.89 23.83
N PRO A 55 46.43 -39.48 24.99
CA PRO A 55 46.21 -38.14 25.55
C PRO A 55 46.76 -37.00 24.67
N ASN A 56 47.75 -37.28 23.82
CA ASN A 56 48.43 -36.26 22.99
C ASN A 56 48.08 -36.35 21.49
N LEU A 57 47.08 -37.15 21.11
CA LEU A 57 46.66 -37.31 19.73
C LEU A 57 45.25 -36.74 19.53
N LYS A 58 45.07 -35.90 18.50
CA LYS A 58 43.76 -35.38 18.10
C LYS A 58 42.95 -36.48 17.43
N VAL A 59 42.30 -37.32 18.24
CA VAL A 59 41.36 -38.34 17.74
C VAL A 59 40.01 -37.67 17.52
N THR A 60 39.62 -37.52 16.26
CA THR A 60 38.39 -36.81 15.88
C THR A 60 37.17 -37.70 15.91
N THR A 61 37.36 -39.02 15.75
CA THR A 61 36.27 -39.98 15.64
C THR A 61 36.68 -41.35 16.18
N ALA A 62 35.79 -42.01 16.91
CA ALA A 62 35.87 -43.42 17.25
C ALA A 62 34.81 -44.25 16.53
N LYS A 63 35.22 -45.34 15.89
CA LYS A 63 34.35 -46.38 15.37
C LYS A 63 34.34 -47.54 16.35
N VAL A 64 33.17 -47.96 16.82
CA VAL A 64 33.05 -49.09 17.75
C VAL A 64 32.50 -50.29 17.00
N LEU A 65 33.26 -51.40 17.01
CA LEU A 65 32.91 -52.65 16.36
C LEU A 65 32.70 -53.76 17.39
N LEU A 66 31.74 -54.65 17.13
CA LEU A 66 31.52 -55.91 17.84
C LEU A 66 31.56 -57.04 16.82
N GLY A 67 32.46 -58.01 16.98
CA GLY A 67 32.58 -59.13 16.03
C GLY A 67 32.82 -58.74 14.57
N GLY A 68 33.34 -57.53 14.32
CA GLY A 68 33.55 -56.97 12.98
C GLY A 68 32.42 -56.09 12.43
N LEU A 69 31.26 -56.03 13.10
CA LEU A 69 30.14 -55.16 12.73
C LEU A 69 30.30 -53.76 13.34
N LEU A 70 30.17 -52.70 12.53
CA LEU A 70 30.20 -51.31 13.02
C LEU A 70 28.90 -50.99 13.76
N ILE A 71 28.97 -50.77 15.08
CA ILE A 71 27.81 -50.48 15.91
C ILE A 71 27.60 -48.98 16.07
N SER A 72 28.68 -48.20 16.25
CA SER A 72 28.56 -46.75 16.34
C SER A 72 29.78 -46.02 15.80
N THR A 73 29.53 -44.80 15.33
CA THR A 73 30.59 -43.84 15.00
C THR A 73 30.40 -42.63 15.89
N ILE A 74 31.32 -42.45 16.85
CA ILE A 74 31.25 -41.43 17.89
C ILE A 74 32.26 -40.32 17.56
N PRO A 75 31.82 -39.07 17.34
CA PRO A 75 32.72 -37.93 17.26
C PRO A 75 33.27 -37.63 18.67
N LEU A 76 34.60 -37.59 18.83
CA LEU A 76 35.26 -37.46 20.14
C LEU A 76 35.78 -36.04 20.42
N GLY A 77 35.15 -35.04 19.79
CA GLY A 77 35.55 -33.65 19.91
C GLY A 77 35.30 -33.09 21.32
N GLY A 78 36.31 -33.10 22.18
CA GLY A 78 36.37 -32.18 23.31
C GLY A 78 37.21 -32.68 24.48
N GLN A 79 38.41 -32.11 24.69
CA GLN A 79 39.05 -32.09 26.00
C GLN A 79 38.69 -30.78 26.73
N ALA A 80 38.36 -30.87 28.02
CA ALA A 80 38.12 -29.74 28.90
C ALA A 80 39.05 -29.86 30.12
N GLN A 81 39.94 -28.88 30.37
CA GLN A 81 40.20 -28.33 31.71
C GLN A 81 41.00 -27.00 31.67
N ALA A 82 40.72 -26.17 32.69
CA ALA A 82 41.06 -24.77 32.93
C ALA A 82 40.23 -23.77 32.09
N ALA A 83 39.33 -23.06 32.77
CA ALA A 83 38.41 -22.09 32.20
C ALA A 83 39.16 -21.03 31.39
N THR A 84 39.24 -21.28 30.09
CA THR A 84 39.47 -20.32 29.02
C THR A 84 38.24 -20.45 28.12
N PRO A 85 37.64 -19.34 27.66
CA PRO A 85 36.36 -19.36 26.97
C PRO A 85 36.49 -20.23 25.71
N THR A 86 35.80 -21.36 25.72
CA THR A 86 35.65 -22.27 24.58
C THR A 86 34.21 -22.13 24.12
N GLY A 87 34.06 -21.55 22.93
CA GLY A 87 32.92 -20.71 22.59
C GLY A 87 33.48 -19.29 22.51
N GLY A 88 33.34 -18.67 21.34
CA GLY A 88 33.78 -17.31 21.08
C GLY A 88 33.03 -16.31 21.98
N PRO A 89 32.99 -15.04 21.61
CA PRO A 89 32.31 -14.04 22.42
C PRO A 89 30.90 -14.51 22.79
N LYS A 90 30.55 -14.46 24.09
CA LYS A 90 29.23 -14.92 24.57
C LYS A 90 28.07 -14.14 23.96
N ASP A 91 28.37 -12.93 23.48
CA ASP A 91 27.47 -11.98 22.85
C ASP A 91 27.70 -11.87 21.34
N ILE A 92 28.24 -12.92 20.71
CA ILE A 92 28.43 -12.98 19.25
C ILE A 92 27.10 -12.87 18.49
N ASP A 93 26.01 -13.34 19.09
CA ASP A 93 24.63 -13.20 18.62
C ASP A 93 24.15 -11.75 18.58
N LYS A 94 24.78 -10.85 19.37
CA LYS A 94 24.53 -9.40 19.33
C LYS A 94 25.34 -8.67 18.26
N SER A 95 26.23 -9.36 17.55
CA SER A 95 26.96 -8.78 16.42
C SER A 95 26.15 -8.92 15.14
N SER A 96 26.32 -7.95 14.25
CA SER A 96 25.72 -8.03 12.92
C SER A 96 26.20 -9.29 12.20
N SER A 97 25.33 -9.96 11.45
CA SER A 97 25.66 -11.23 10.77
C SER A 97 26.89 -11.12 9.86
N TRP A 98 27.08 -9.97 9.21
CA TRP A 98 28.25 -9.67 8.36
C TRP A 98 29.58 -9.57 9.13
N ALA A 99 29.55 -9.36 10.45
CA ALA A 99 30.74 -9.23 11.29
C ALA A 99 31.12 -10.54 11.98
N GLN A 100 30.17 -11.46 12.17
CA GLN A 100 30.36 -12.67 12.97
C GLN A 100 31.56 -13.50 12.51
N THR A 101 31.69 -13.76 11.21
CA THR A 101 32.83 -14.53 10.66
C THR A 101 34.16 -13.85 10.91
N ALA A 102 34.25 -12.53 10.72
CA ALA A 102 35.49 -11.79 10.96
C ALA A 102 35.88 -11.81 12.45
N ILE A 103 34.89 -11.64 13.35
CA ILE A 103 35.11 -11.74 14.78
C ILE A 103 35.62 -13.14 15.13
N TRP A 104 34.99 -14.21 14.62
CA TRP A 104 35.45 -15.58 14.83
C TRP A 104 36.87 -15.82 14.30
N ASN A 105 37.18 -15.38 13.08
CA ASN A 105 38.51 -15.53 12.50
C ASN A 105 39.59 -14.86 13.36
N LEU A 106 39.30 -13.69 13.92
CA LEU A 106 40.24 -12.96 14.77
C LEU A 106 40.36 -13.57 16.16
N VAL A 107 39.29 -14.14 16.71
CA VAL A 107 39.31 -14.91 17.96
C VAL A 107 40.16 -16.18 17.77
N ASP A 108 39.95 -16.91 16.68
CA ASP A 108 40.71 -18.12 16.34
C ASP A 108 42.22 -17.82 16.17
N LYS A 109 42.54 -16.66 15.60
CA LYS A 109 43.92 -16.15 15.47
C LYS A 109 44.48 -15.55 16.77
N LYS A 110 43.69 -15.49 17.85
CA LYS A 110 44.02 -14.85 19.14
C LYS A 110 44.42 -13.37 19.03
N ILE A 111 43.81 -12.66 18.08
CA ILE A 111 44.04 -11.22 17.85
C ILE A 111 43.09 -10.40 18.73
N ILE A 112 41.86 -10.88 18.91
CA ILE A 112 40.86 -10.30 19.80
C ILE A 112 40.42 -11.33 20.84
N GLU A 113 40.13 -10.86 22.04
CA GLU A 113 39.60 -11.65 23.15
C GLU A 113 38.41 -10.89 23.77
N GLY A 114 37.52 -11.63 24.42
CA GLY A 114 36.41 -11.03 25.18
C GLY A 114 36.89 -10.32 26.45
N ASP A 115 36.03 -9.51 27.05
CA ASP A 115 36.22 -8.93 28.38
C ASP A 115 36.24 -10.02 29.48
N GLU A 116 36.38 -9.59 30.74
CA GLU A 116 36.44 -10.49 31.91
C GLU A 116 35.18 -11.38 32.04
N GLN A 117 34.06 -10.99 31.44
CA GLN A 117 32.81 -11.74 31.41
C GLN A 117 32.69 -12.66 30.18
N GLY A 118 33.61 -12.53 29.23
CA GLY A 118 33.67 -13.29 27.99
C GLY A 118 32.89 -12.65 26.83
N ASN A 119 32.54 -11.37 26.92
CA ASN A 119 31.82 -10.64 25.88
C ASN A 119 32.78 -9.86 24.97
N PHE A 120 32.49 -9.77 23.68
CA PHE A 120 33.24 -8.94 22.73
C PHE A 120 32.70 -7.51 22.67
N ASN A 121 31.43 -7.28 23.01
CA ASN A 121 30.72 -6.00 22.91
C ASN A 121 30.76 -5.41 21.48
N PRO A 122 30.18 -6.10 20.47
CA PRO A 122 30.35 -5.77 19.05
C PRO A 122 29.92 -4.34 18.66
N GLN A 123 28.82 -3.84 19.25
CA GLN A 123 28.30 -2.49 19.02
C GLN A 123 29.03 -1.39 19.80
N GLY A 124 29.91 -1.76 20.75
CA GLY A 124 30.70 -0.79 21.51
C GLY A 124 31.72 -0.08 20.62
N THR A 125 32.16 1.11 21.02
CA THR A 125 33.26 1.82 20.36
C THR A 125 34.62 1.29 20.84
N MET A 126 35.69 1.55 20.08
CA MET A 126 37.04 1.12 20.44
C MET A 126 37.96 2.31 20.69
N THR A 127 38.62 2.32 21.85
CA THR A 127 39.64 3.32 22.22
C THR A 127 40.91 3.14 21.39
N ARG A 128 41.66 4.22 21.18
CA ARG A 128 42.88 4.25 20.36
C ARG A 128 43.95 3.27 20.85
N ASP A 129 44.08 3.10 22.15
CA ASP A 129 45.01 2.14 22.76
C ASP A 129 44.61 0.68 22.50
N ALA A 130 43.32 0.34 22.64
CA ALA A 130 42.73 -0.96 22.34
C ALA A 130 42.85 -1.32 20.85
N PHE A 131 42.56 -0.37 19.97
CA PHE A 131 42.74 -0.51 18.53
C PHE A 131 44.20 -0.77 18.17
N THR A 132 45.12 -0.03 18.77
CA THR A 132 46.56 -0.17 18.51
C THR A 132 47.11 -1.50 19.01
N ALA A 133 46.69 -1.95 20.20
CA ALA A 133 47.06 -3.26 20.73
C ALA A 133 46.57 -4.39 19.80
N MET A 134 45.35 -4.29 19.28
CA MET A 134 44.81 -5.24 18.31
C MET A 134 45.64 -5.26 17.01
N LEU A 135 45.99 -4.08 16.47
CA LEU A 135 46.83 -3.96 15.27
C LEU A 135 48.23 -4.57 15.47
N VAL A 136 48.87 -4.31 16.61
CA VAL A 136 50.20 -4.86 16.91
C VAL A 136 50.16 -6.37 17.11
N ARG A 137 49.15 -6.90 17.82
CA ARG A 137 48.96 -8.36 17.96
C ARG A 137 48.79 -9.05 16.61
N ALA A 138 48.13 -8.37 15.66
CA ALA A 138 47.88 -8.92 14.33
C ALA A 138 49.13 -8.89 13.43
N LEU A 139 49.98 -7.85 13.55
CA LEU A 139 50.99 -7.52 12.54
C LEU A 139 52.43 -7.65 13.00
N VAL A 140 52.70 -7.64 14.31
CA VAL A 140 54.06 -7.63 14.85
C VAL A 140 54.32 -8.90 15.66
N PRO A 141 55.28 -9.73 15.24
CA PRO A 141 55.75 -10.86 16.04
C PRO A 141 56.22 -10.41 17.43
N ALA A 142 55.94 -11.21 18.47
CA ALA A 142 56.21 -10.84 19.86
C ALA A 142 57.70 -10.53 20.15
N ASP A 143 58.62 -11.15 19.42
CA ASP A 143 60.07 -10.92 19.51
C ASP A 143 60.53 -9.61 18.85
N GLN A 144 59.64 -8.90 18.15
CA GLN A 144 59.88 -7.61 17.52
C GLN A 144 59.22 -6.43 18.23
N MET A 145 58.58 -6.65 19.38
CA MET A 145 58.05 -5.58 20.21
C MET A 145 59.19 -4.77 20.84
N VAL A 146 58.99 -3.46 20.98
CA VAL A 146 59.96 -2.55 21.61
C VAL A 146 59.36 -1.87 22.83
N THR A 147 60.22 -1.63 23.83
CA THR A 147 59.89 -0.94 25.08
C THR A 147 61.04 0.00 25.42
N PRO A 148 61.09 1.21 24.83
CA PRO A 148 62.19 2.15 25.07
C PRO A 148 62.27 2.58 26.54
N GLU A 149 63.46 3.00 26.99
CA GLU A 149 63.63 3.50 28.35
C GLU A 149 62.99 4.88 28.58
N THR A 150 62.64 5.61 27.53
CA THR A 150 61.92 6.90 27.61
C THR A 150 60.64 6.79 26.79
N PRO A 151 59.45 7.01 27.38
CA PRO A 151 58.19 7.05 26.64
C PRO A 151 58.20 8.10 25.52
N THR A 152 57.68 7.72 24.36
CA THR A 152 57.50 8.63 23.21
C THR A 152 56.39 9.64 23.50
N PHE A 153 55.30 9.22 24.16
CA PHE A 153 54.17 10.09 24.51
C PHE A 153 54.02 10.22 26.03
N LYS A 154 53.68 11.43 26.49
CA LYS A 154 53.57 11.74 27.92
C LYS A 154 52.38 11.05 28.59
N ASP A 155 51.32 10.80 27.84
CA ASP A 155 50.07 10.17 28.28
C ASP A 155 50.10 8.64 28.17
N ILE A 156 51.25 8.05 27.79
CA ILE A 156 51.49 6.61 27.76
C ILE A 156 52.73 6.30 28.63
N PRO A 157 52.62 6.37 29.97
CA PRO A 157 53.73 6.04 30.86
C PRO A 157 54.08 4.54 30.81
N LYS A 158 55.26 4.16 31.30
CA LYS A 158 55.79 2.78 31.22
C LYS A 158 54.91 1.71 31.86
N ASP A 159 54.12 2.10 32.86
CA ASP A 159 53.18 1.24 33.58
C ASP A 159 51.80 1.15 32.92
N HIS A 160 51.56 1.91 31.85
CA HIS A 160 50.32 1.79 31.08
C HIS A 160 50.25 0.43 30.36
N TRP A 161 49.09 -0.23 30.41
CA TRP A 161 48.90 -1.57 29.81
C TRP A 161 49.22 -1.60 28.31
N ALA A 162 48.95 -0.49 27.61
CA ALA A 162 49.20 -0.35 26.18
C ALA A 162 50.63 0.08 25.83
N TYR A 163 51.51 0.36 26.82
CA TYR A 163 52.82 0.98 26.62
C TYR A 163 53.63 0.31 25.52
N ALA A 164 53.87 -1.01 25.66
CA ALA A 164 54.66 -1.77 24.70
C ALA A 164 54.01 -1.81 23.30
N TYR A 165 52.68 -1.85 23.22
CA TYR A 165 51.97 -1.88 21.94
C TYR A 165 52.06 -0.53 21.22
N VAL A 166 51.84 0.59 21.93
CA VAL A 166 51.91 1.93 21.34
C VAL A 166 53.33 2.23 20.87
N GLU A 167 54.34 1.99 21.71
CA GLU A 167 55.75 2.22 21.34
C GLU A 167 56.15 1.35 20.13
N THR A 168 55.70 0.10 20.09
CA THR A 168 55.93 -0.78 18.94
C THR A 168 55.23 -0.29 17.68
N ALA A 169 53.98 0.14 17.78
CA ALA A 169 53.23 0.63 16.62
C ALA A 169 53.86 1.92 16.04
N VAL A 170 54.35 2.83 16.89
CA VAL A 170 55.08 4.03 16.46
C VAL A 170 56.41 3.66 15.82
N ALA A 171 57.20 2.81 16.46
CA ALA A 171 58.51 2.39 15.93
C ALA A 171 58.40 1.66 14.57
N LYS A 172 57.27 0.98 14.32
CA LYS A 172 56.94 0.33 13.05
C LYS A 172 56.21 1.24 12.06
N GLY A 173 55.96 2.50 12.42
CA GLY A 173 55.28 3.48 11.56
C GLY A 173 53.80 3.17 11.30
N LEU A 174 53.14 2.40 12.16
CA LEU A 174 51.72 2.02 12.01
C LEU A 174 50.79 3.14 12.49
N VAL A 175 51.14 3.81 13.58
CA VAL A 175 50.33 4.88 14.20
C VAL A 175 51.19 6.10 14.52
N ASN A 176 50.55 7.27 14.59
CA ASN A 176 51.13 8.52 15.06
C ASN A 176 50.34 9.01 16.28
N GLY A 177 50.97 9.89 17.08
CA GLY A 177 50.28 10.63 18.13
C GLY A 177 49.26 11.62 17.56
N THR A 178 48.32 12.07 18.40
CA THR A 178 47.44 13.21 18.10
C THR A 178 48.21 14.52 18.12
N THR A 179 49.33 14.56 18.85
CA THR A 179 50.39 15.57 18.77
C THR A 179 51.76 14.90 18.84
N ASP A 180 52.84 15.67 18.68
CA ASP A 180 54.22 15.18 18.85
C ASP A 180 54.50 14.57 20.23
N THR A 181 53.69 14.86 21.25
CA THR A 181 53.92 14.38 22.64
C THR A 181 52.71 13.70 23.29
N THR A 182 51.61 13.51 22.54
CA THR A 182 50.32 12.99 23.05
C THR A 182 49.77 11.92 22.12
N PHE A 183 49.31 10.80 22.67
CA PHE A 183 48.71 9.70 21.91
C PHE A 183 47.19 9.69 21.93
N SER A 184 46.59 10.20 23.01
CA SER A 184 45.17 10.12 23.36
C SER A 184 44.66 8.67 23.49
N PRO A 185 45.14 7.86 24.46
CA PRO A 185 44.80 6.43 24.56
C PRO A 185 43.31 6.14 24.68
N THR A 186 42.59 6.96 25.44
CA THR A 186 41.17 6.73 25.80
C THR A 186 40.19 7.31 24.79
N ASP A 187 40.65 8.08 23.81
CA ASP A 187 39.78 8.61 22.77
C ASP A 187 39.34 7.48 21.83
N ASN A 188 38.10 7.51 21.37
CA ASN A 188 37.60 6.53 20.41
C ASN A 188 38.17 6.80 19.01
N VAL A 189 38.47 5.73 18.28
CA VAL A 189 38.94 5.83 16.89
C VAL A 189 37.75 6.16 15.99
N THR A 190 37.84 7.24 15.20
CA THR A 190 36.85 7.54 14.16
C THR A 190 37.05 6.68 12.91
N ARG A 191 36.02 6.56 12.08
CA ARG A 191 36.09 5.77 10.84
C ARG A 191 37.17 6.29 9.87
N GLU A 192 37.34 7.61 9.75
CA GLU A 192 38.41 8.19 8.92
C GLU A 192 39.83 7.92 9.48
N GLN A 193 39.98 7.90 10.81
CA GLN A 193 41.25 7.56 11.47
C GLN A 193 41.58 6.08 11.28
N MET A 194 40.58 5.21 11.40
CA MET A 194 40.70 3.78 11.14
C MET A 194 41.19 3.54 9.70
N ALA A 195 40.58 4.18 8.70
CA ALA A 195 41.00 4.09 7.30
C ALA A 195 42.48 4.51 7.13
N THR A 196 42.84 5.65 7.71
CA THR A 196 44.19 6.19 7.64
C THR A 196 45.24 5.25 8.24
N ILE A 197 44.93 4.60 9.36
CA ILE A 197 45.86 3.67 10.02
C ILE A 197 46.03 2.38 9.22
N PHE A 198 44.94 1.77 8.73
CA PHE A 198 45.04 0.54 7.94
C PHE A 198 45.72 0.77 6.58
N VAL A 199 45.47 1.89 5.92
CA VAL A 199 46.18 2.24 4.67
C VAL A 199 47.66 2.49 4.92
N ARG A 200 48.02 3.09 6.07
CA ARG A 200 49.43 3.21 6.47
C ARG A 200 50.07 1.84 6.71
N ALA A 201 49.37 0.92 7.34
CA ALA A 201 49.85 -0.44 7.58
C ALA A 201 50.10 -1.21 6.27
N LEU A 202 49.33 -0.92 5.21
CA LEU A 202 49.55 -1.47 3.86
C LEU A 202 50.81 -0.91 3.17
N ASN A 203 51.44 0.13 3.72
CA ASN A 203 52.63 0.79 3.17
C ASN A 203 52.47 1.19 1.69
N VAL A 204 51.31 1.76 1.36
CA VAL A 204 50.95 2.18 0.00
C VAL A 204 51.82 3.36 -0.46
N PRO A 205 52.42 3.31 -1.67
CA PRO A 205 53.17 4.44 -2.21
C PRO A 205 52.33 5.72 -2.29
N ALA A 206 52.92 6.88 -1.95
CA ALA A 206 52.21 8.16 -1.93
C ALA A 206 51.55 8.51 -3.27
N ASP A 207 52.15 8.12 -4.38
CA ASP A 207 51.60 8.33 -5.73
C ASP A 207 50.31 7.53 -5.99
N GLU A 208 50.12 6.38 -5.33
CA GLU A 208 48.89 5.59 -5.44
C GLU A 208 47.74 6.15 -4.58
N LEU A 209 48.07 6.90 -3.52
CA LEU A 209 47.08 7.54 -2.65
C LEU A 209 46.56 8.85 -3.25
N LYS A 210 47.42 9.59 -3.95
CA LYS A 210 47.13 10.94 -4.43
C LYS A 210 45.87 10.99 -5.30
N GLY A 211 44.88 11.78 -4.85
CA GLY A 211 43.63 12.01 -5.59
C GLY A 211 42.62 10.86 -5.52
N MET A 212 42.85 9.85 -4.67
CA MET A 212 41.85 8.81 -4.42
C MET A 212 40.61 9.39 -3.71
N GLY A 213 40.79 10.43 -2.89
CA GLY A 213 39.70 11.10 -2.20
C GLY A 213 38.69 11.76 -3.12
N ASP A 214 39.12 12.19 -4.32
CA ASP A 214 38.25 12.84 -5.31
C ASP A 214 37.37 11.84 -6.09
N LYS A 215 37.63 10.53 -5.92
CA LYS A 215 36.85 9.45 -6.56
C LYS A 215 35.70 8.94 -5.67
N LEU A 216 35.58 9.45 -4.45
CA LEU A 216 34.52 9.06 -3.53
C LEU A 216 33.18 9.62 -4.03
N THR A 217 32.16 8.76 -4.05
CA THR A 217 30.80 9.11 -4.50
C THR A 217 29.82 9.30 -3.34
N PHE A 218 30.29 9.26 -2.09
CA PHE A 218 29.45 9.46 -0.92
C PHE A 218 29.00 10.92 -0.80
N THR A 219 27.76 11.14 -0.37
CA THR A 219 27.18 12.48 -0.18
C THR A 219 27.89 13.27 0.92
N ASP A 220 28.52 12.59 1.87
CA ASP A 220 29.31 13.16 2.97
C ASP A 220 30.83 13.12 2.72
N ALA A 221 31.28 12.87 1.49
CA ALA A 221 32.70 12.86 1.14
C ALA A 221 33.40 14.20 1.45
N GLY A 222 32.66 15.32 1.40
CA GLY A 222 33.15 16.64 1.79
C GLY A 222 33.36 16.84 3.30
N SER A 223 32.85 15.93 4.15
CA SER A 223 33.04 15.94 5.60
C SER A 223 34.24 15.12 6.07
N ILE A 224 34.95 14.45 5.16
CA ILE A 224 36.18 13.72 5.46
C ILE A 224 37.32 14.73 5.66
N ALA A 225 38.07 14.61 6.76
CA ALA A 225 39.19 15.50 7.01
C ALA A 225 40.27 15.40 5.92
N ASP A 226 40.90 16.53 5.56
CA ASP A 226 41.88 16.62 4.47
C ASP A 226 43.01 15.57 4.58
N TYR A 227 43.47 15.29 5.80
CA TYR A 227 44.53 14.31 6.05
C TYR A 227 44.11 12.85 5.76
N ALA A 228 42.81 12.57 5.80
CA ALA A 228 42.24 11.23 5.66
C ALA A 228 41.62 11.00 4.27
N LYS A 229 41.35 12.05 3.50
CA LYS A 229 40.58 12.00 2.24
C LYS A 229 41.08 10.93 1.26
N ASP A 230 42.38 10.95 0.97
CA ASP A 230 43.01 10.00 0.05
C ASP A 230 43.11 8.58 0.64
N ALA A 231 43.32 8.46 1.95
CA ALA A 231 43.33 7.15 2.61
C ALA A 231 41.94 6.50 2.63
N VAL A 232 40.88 7.27 2.86
CA VAL A 232 39.49 6.80 2.76
C VAL A 232 39.19 6.38 1.32
N GLY A 233 39.54 7.22 0.34
CA GLY A 233 39.42 6.90 -1.08
C GLY A 233 40.09 5.57 -1.44
N TYR A 234 41.32 5.37 -0.99
CA TYR A 234 42.06 4.13 -1.23
C TYR A 234 41.40 2.94 -0.52
N ALA A 235 41.08 3.07 0.77
CA ALA A 235 40.45 2.00 1.56
C ALA A 235 39.11 1.54 0.95
N VAL A 236 38.31 2.47 0.43
CA VAL A 236 37.05 2.17 -0.26
C VAL A 236 37.32 1.53 -1.63
N SER A 237 38.28 2.04 -2.40
CA SER A 237 38.63 1.47 -3.72
C SER A 237 39.14 0.03 -3.64
N LYS A 238 39.77 -0.35 -2.52
CA LYS A 238 40.23 -1.71 -2.23
C LYS A 238 39.20 -2.52 -1.44
N GLY A 239 38.01 -1.96 -1.18
CA GLY A 239 36.96 -2.48 -0.27
C GLY A 239 37.45 -3.00 1.07
N LEU A 240 38.57 -2.44 1.53
CA LEU A 240 39.03 -2.58 2.91
C LEU A 240 37.97 -1.99 3.84
N MET A 241 37.40 -0.86 3.44
CA MET A 241 36.26 -0.22 4.10
C MET A 241 35.11 0.03 3.11
N GLN A 242 33.90 0.14 3.63
CA GLN A 242 32.69 0.49 2.88
C GLN A 242 31.94 1.59 3.63
N GLY A 243 30.98 2.23 2.96
CA GLY A 243 30.05 3.18 3.58
C GLY A 243 29.21 2.54 4.68
N THR A 244 28.58 3.36 5.52
CA THR A 244 27.54 2.92 6.46
C THR A 244 26.19 2.74 5.75
N SER A 245 26.05 3.32 4.55
CA SER A 245 25.02 3.04 3.53
C SER A 245 25.64 3.14 2.13
N ASP A 246 24.82 2.94 1.10
CA ASP A 246 25.25 3.10 -0.30
C ASP A 246 25.72 4.52 -0.64
N THR A 247 25.23 5.53 0.09
CA THR A 247 25.50 6.95 -0.17
C THR A 247 26.29 7.65 0.93
N THR A 248 26.55 7.02 2.08
CA THR A 248 27.12 7.71 3.27
C THR A 248 28.31 6.94 3.85
N PHE A 249 29.41 7.63 4.20
CA PHE A 249 30.61 7.03 4.81
C PHE A 249 30.69 7.17 6.34
N ASP A 250 30.13 8.25 6.90
CA ASP A 250 30.20 8.68 8.30
C ASP A 250 31.64 8.88 8.84
N PRO A 251 32.46 9.79 8.27
CA PRO A 251 33.89 9.89 8.59
C PRO A 251 34.19 10.19 10.07
N GLY A 252 33.44 11.11 10.66
CA GLY A 252 33.61 11.54 12.06
C GLY A 252 33.00 10.60 13.11
N LYS A 253 32.26 9.58 12.70
CA LYS A 253 31.62 8.63 13.63
C LYS A 253 32.66 7.69 14.23
N ASN A 254 32.53 7.39 15.53
CA ASN A 254 33.37 6.39 16.19
C ASN A 254 33.15 5.01 15.57
N ALA A 255 34.23 4.31 15.24
CA ALA A 255 34.17 2.96 14.71
C ALA A 255 33.72 1.98 15.80
N THR A 256 32.75 1.13 15.47
CA THR A 256 32.33 0.05 16.38
C THR A 256 33.35 -1.09 16.37
N ARG A 257 33.38 -1.88 17.43
CA ARG A 257 34.31 -3.00 17.59
C ARG A 257 34.09 -4.06 16.50
N GLU A 258 32.86 -4.28 16.07
CA GLU A 258 32.55 -5.17 14.95
C GLU A 258 33.04 -4.62 13.59
N GLN A 259 32.98 -3.30 13.36
CA GLN A 259 33.54 -2.68 12.16
C GLN A 259 35.07 -2.82 12.14
N VAL A 260 35.74 -2.56 13.27
CA VAL A 260 37.19 -2.75 13.41
C VAL A 260 37.60 -4.20 13.11
N ALA A 261 36.85 -5.17 13.65
CA ALA A 261 37.11 -6.60 13.43
C ALA A 261 37.01 -6.97 11.94
N VAL A 262 36.01 -6.47 11.24
CA VAL A 262 35.86 -6.74 9.80
C VAL A 262 36.98 -6.13 8.97
N VAL A 263 37.35 -4.87 9.23
CA VAL A 263 38.42 -4.22 8.48
C VAL A 263 39.77 -4.91 8.74
N MET A 264 40.03 -5.34 9.99
CA MET A 264 41.23 -6.12 10.33
C MET A 264 41.26 -7.48 9.64
N ASP A 265 40.15 -8.24 9.63
CA ASP A 265 40.15 -9.55 8.98
C ASP A 265 40.30 -9.42 7.47
N ARG A 266 39.68 -8.41 6.84
CA ARG A 266 39.91 -8.07 5.42
C ARG A 266 41.36 -7.72 5.14
N TYR A 267 41.98 -6.89 5.99
CA TYR A 267 43.40 -6.59 5.91
C TYR A 267 44.25 -7.88 5.94
N LEU A 268 44.00 -8.77 6.91
CA LEU A 268 44.81 -9.97 7.13
C LEU A 268 44.63 -11.05 6.08
N THR A 269 43.45 -11.12 5.47
CA THR A 269 43.15 -12.10 4.42
C THR A 269 43.51 -11.60 3.02
N GLY A 270 43.96 -10.34 2.89
CA GLY A 270 44.14 -9.69 1.58
C GLY A 270 42.82 -9.51 0.83
N GLY A 271 41.69 -9.59 1.55
CA GLY A 271 40.34 -9.56 1.04
C GLY A 271 39.97 -8.16 0.57
N VAL A 272 40.36 -7.85 -0.66
CA VAL A 272 39.72 -6.80 -1.45
C VAL A 272 38.28 -7.24 -1.67
N VAL A 273 37.33 -6.61 -1.00
CA VAL A 273 35.96 -6.59 -1.51
C VAL A 273 36.00 -5.61 -2.68
N THR A 274 35.63 -6.02 -3.88
CA THR A 274 35.43 -5.06 -4.97
C THR A 274 34.37 -4.03 -4.55
N PRO A 275 34.55 -2.72 -4.82
CA PRO A 275 33.43 -1.76 -4.79
C PRO A 275 32.30 -2.30 -5.68
N PRO A 276 31.01 -2.00 -5.43
CA PRO A 276 29.90 -2.66 -6.07
C PRO A 276 30.01 -2.54 -7.60
N THR A 277 30.44 -3.63 -8.21
CA THR A 277 30.29 -3.97 -9.61
C THR A 277 29.91 -5.44 -9.57
N GLU A 278 28.62 -5.70 -9.81
CA GLU A 278 27.93 -6.98 -9.98
C GLU A 278 28.40 -8.17 -9.13
N GLN A 279 27.47 -8.72 -8.32
CA GLN A 279 27.54 -10.08 -7.83
C GLN A 279 27.65 -11.05 -9.02
N THR A 280 28.87 -11.40 -9.44
CA THR A 280 29.11 -12.32 -10.58
C THR A 280 28.96 -13.79 -10.20
N GLY A 281 27.94 -14.10 -9.40
CA GLY A 281 27.32 -15.39 -9.60
C GLY A 281 25.82 -15.20 -9.61
N LYS A 282 25.23 -15.94 -10.53
CA LYS A 282 23.82 -15.87 -10.77
C LYS A 282 23.05 -16.50 -9.61
N VAL A 283 21.93 -15.89 -9.25
CA VAL A 283 20.97 -16.47 -8.32
C VAL A 283 20.45 -17.79 -8.91
N SER A 284 20.32 -18.80 -8.07
CA SER A 284 19.71 -20.07 -8.42
C SER A 284 18.75 -20.49 -7.33
N VAL A 285 17.55 -20.95 -7.73
CA VAL A 285 16.67 -21.70 -6.83
C VAL A 285 17.31 -23.05 -6.55
N SER A 286 17.85 -23.19 -5.35
CA SER A 286 18.57 -24.40 -4.91
C SER A 286 17.60 -25.52 -4.59
N GLU A 287 16.55 -25.20 -3.85
CA GLU A 287 15.56 -26.16 -3.36
C GLU A 287 14.20 -25.48 -3.21
N ALA A 288 13.14 -26.25 -3.44
CA ALA A 288 11.80 -25.94 -2.98
C ALA A 288 11.27 -27.18 -2.27
N LYS A 289 10.55 -27.00 -1.15
CA LYS A 289 10.01 -28.12 -0.38
C LYS A 289 8.73 -27.72 0.36
N ALA A 290 7.74 -28.62 0.35
CA ALA A 290 6.58 -28.53 1.24
C ALA A 290 7.03 -28.62 2.71
N THR A 291 6.74 -27.58 3.47
CA THR A 291 7.02 -27.51 4.92
C THR A 291 5.76 -27.50 5.78
N GLY A 292 4.60 -27.46 5.14
CA GLY A 292 3.27 -27.52 5.75
C GLY A 292 2.21 -27.74 4.67
N VAL A 293 0.93 -27.79 5.05
CA VAL A 293 -0.17 -28.07 4.09
C VAL A 293 -0.48 -26.94 3.12
N GLN A 294 -0.04 -25.72 3.46
CA GLN A 294 -0.15 -24.51 2.63
C GLN A 294 1.17 -23.76 2.53
N THR A 295 2.29 -24.33 3.01
CA THR A 295 3.58 -23.64 3.05
C THR A 295 4.64 -24.37 2.25
N VAL A 296 5.34 -23.62 1.41
CA VAL A 296 6.47 -24.09 0.62
C VAL A 296 7.67 -23.22 0.96
N THR A 297 8.74 -23.84 1.45
CA THR A 297 10.01 -23.14 1.66
C THR A 297 10.86 -23.24 0.40
N VAL A 298 11.36 -22.09 -0.04
CA VAL A 298 12.24 -21.93 -1.21
C VAL A 298 13.60 -21.46 -0.72
N THR A 299 14.66 -22.14 -1.12
CA THR A 299 16.04 -21.84 -0.72
C THR A 299 16.87 -21.47 -1.93
N PHE A 300 17.71 -20.45 -1.81
CA PHE A 300 18.57 -19.93 -2.89
C PHE A 300 20.04 -20.24 -2.62
N ASN A 301 20.86 -20.27 -3.67
CA ASN A 301 22.31 -20.49 -3.54
C ASN A 301 23.05 -19.30 -2.91
N ARG A 302 22.40 -18.14 -2.87
CA ARG A 302 22.88 -16.86 -2.34
C ARG A 302 21.69 -15.96 -2.01
N ASP A 303 21.97 -14.80 -1.41
CA ASP A 303 20.99 -13.75 -1.19
C ASP A 303 20.42 -13.22 -2.51
N VAL A 304 19.10 -13.01 -2.57
CA VAL A 304 18.45 -12.35 -3.70
C VAL A 304 18.50 -10.84 -3.48
N THR A 305 19.52 -10.18 -4.03
CA THR A 305 19.80 -8.75 -3.77
C THR A 305 18.72 -7.78 -4.23
N ASP A 306 18.02 -8.11 -5.32
CA ASP A 306 16.85 -7.38 -5.83
C ASP A 306 15.53 -8.05 -5.39
N ALA A 307 15.42 -8.50 -4.14
CA ALA A 307 14.24 -9.22 -3.65
C ALA A 307 12.92 -8.44 -3.84
N GLU A 308 12.97 -7.11 -3.87
CA GLU A 308 11.81 -6.25 -4.14
C GLU A 308 11.31 -6.34 -5.59
N LYS A 309 12.17 -6.72 -6.53
CA LYS A 309 11.83 -6.99 -7.94
C LYS A 309 11.56 -8.47 -8.20
N ALA A 310 12.11 -9.36 -7.37
CA ALA A 310 11.99 -10.80 -7.51
C ALA A 310 10.55 -11.28 -7.25
N THR A 311 10.00 -12.06 -8.17
CA THR A 311 8.71 -12.73 -8.00
C THR A 311 8.91 -14.22 -7.86
N LEU A 312 8.08 -14.86 -7.03
CA LEU A 312 8.06 -16.31 -6.89
C LEU A 312 6.66 -16.80 -7.25
N ALA A 313 6.58 -17.59 -8.32
CA ALA A 313 5.35 -18.23 -8.76
C ALA A 313 5.39 -19.72 -8.43
N LEU A 314 4.29 -20.26 -7.95
CA LEU A 314 4.11 -21.69 -7.74
C LEU A 314 3.14 -22.25 -8.79
N THR A 315 3.49 -23.38 -9.39
CA THR A 315 2.61 -24.09 -10.33
C THR A 315 2.48 -25.57 -9.92
N LYS A 316 1.32 -26.16 -10.17
CA LYS A 316 1.10 -27.62 -10.11
C LYS A 316 0.93 -28.12 -11.53
N GLY A 317 1.94 -28.79 -12.08
CA GLY A 317 2.02 -28.98 -13.54
C GLY A 317 2.03 -27.63 -14.26
N ASN A 318 1.01 -27.35 -15.09
CA ASN A 318 0.89 -26.08 -15.83
C ASN A 318 -0.11 -25.09 -15.19
N VAL A 319 -0.70 -25.42 -14.04
CA VAL A 319 -1.72 -24.59 -13.39
C VAL A 319 -1.08 -23.74 -12.31
N ALA A 320 -1.29 -22.41 -12.36
CA ALA A 320 -0.81 -21.49 -11.34
C ALA A 320 -1.51 -21.72 -9.99
N VAL A 321 -0.76 -21.61 -8.91
CA VAL A 321 -1.25 -21.69 -7.54
C VAL A 321 -1.02 -20.34 -6.89
N ALA A 322 -2.09 -19.71 -6.41
CA ALA A 322 -2.03 -18.41 -5.76
C ALA A 322 -1.26 -18.50 -4.43
N THR A 323 -0.26 -17.63 -4.26
CA THR A 323 0.62 -17.61 -3.08
C THR A 323 1.02 -16.18 -2.72
N THR A 324 1.22 -15.93 -1.42
CA THR A 324 1.99 -14.78 -0.93
C THR A 324 3.41 -15.22 -0.55
N ALA A 325 4.40 -14.35 -0.74
CA ALA A 325 5.80 -14.65 -0.46
C ALA A 325 6.32 -13.81 0.71
N LYS A 326 6.91 -14.46 1.71
CA LYS A 326 7.67 -13.79 2.78
C LYS A 326 9.14 -14.19 2.69
N TRP A 327 9.98 -13.23 2.36
CA TRP A 327 11.43 -13.41 2.31
C TRP A 327 12.05 -13.45 3.72
N SER A 328 13.08 -14.27 3.91
CA SER A 328 13.93 -14.17 5.10
C SER A 328 14.71 -12.86 5.11
N ASP A 329 15.16 -12.41 6.28
CA ASP A 329 15.90 -11.15 6.42
C ASP A 329 17.20 -11.15 5.61
N ASP A 330 17.86 -12.31 5.51
CA ASP A 330 19.08 -12.53 4.73
C ASP A 330 18.83 -12.76 3.22
N LYS A 331 17.57 -12.79 2.78
CA LYS A 331 17.13 -13.02 1.40
C LYS A 331 17.64 -14.32 0.77
N LYS A 332 18.08 -15.30 1.58
CA LYS A 332 18.54 -16.62 1.11
C LYS A 332 17.42 -17.65 1.08
N SER A 333 16.25 -17.30 1.60
CA SER A 333 15.06 -18.12 1.51
C SER A 333 13.80 -17.28 1.40
N ALA A 334 12.72 -17.90 0.93
CA ALA A 334 11.39 -17.34 0.97
C ALA A 334 10.39 -18.43 1.33
N VAL A 335 9.38 -18.07 2.11
CA VAL A 335 8.23 -18.94 2.38
C VAL A 335 7.08 -18.48 1.51
N LEU A 336 6.58 -19.39 0.66
CA LEU A 336 5.35 -19.20 -0.09
C LEU A 336 4.19 -19.78 0.72
N THR A 337 3.18 -18.96 0.98
CA THR A 337 1.94 -19.34 1.65
C THR A 337 0.81 -19.34 0.62
N LEU A 338 0.21 -20.49 0.38
CA LEU A 338 -0.93 -20.66 -0.53
C LEU A 338 -2.16 -19.94 0.04
N THR A 339 -2.87 -19.15 -0.76
CA THR A 339 -4.02 -18.36 -0.29
C THR A 339 -5.34 -19.10 -0.43
N ASP A 340 -5.51 -19.90 -1.49
CA ASP A 340 -6.83 -20.41 -1.88
C ASP A 340 -6.94 -21.95 -1.82
N THR A 341 -5.80 -22.65 -1.73
CA THR A 341 -5.75 -24.11 -1.86
C THR A 341 -4.72 -24.75 -0.94
N ARG A 342 -4.82 -26.06 -0.74
CA ARG A 342 -3.83 -26.87 -0.01
C ARG A 342 -2.95 -27.64 -0.99
N LEU A 343 -1.73 -27.94 -0.56
CA LEU A 343 -0.88 -28.89 -1.27
C LEU A 343 -1.57 -30.26 -1.30
N SER A 344 -1.58 -30.85 -2.49
CA SER A 344 -2.15 -32.17 -2.75
C SER A 344 -1.17 -32.98 -3.57
N ALA A 345 -1.33 -34.31 -3.59
CA ALA A 345 -0.42 -35.20 -4.29
C ALA A 345 -0.14 -34.73 -5.72
N GLY A 346 1.14 -34.57 -6.04
CA GLY A 346 1.60 -34.14 -7.36
C GLY A 346 2.92 -33.39 -7.34
N THR A 347 3.42 -33.10 -8.54
CA THR A 347 4.66 -32.33 -8.75
C THR A 347 4.34 -30.85 -8.84
N TYR A 348 5.06 -30.06 -8.06
CA TYR A 348 4.99 -28.61 -8.03
C TYR A 348 6.31 -28.02 -8.49
N THR A 349 6.22 -26.90 -9.21
CA THR A 349 7.37 -26.16 -9.70
C THR A 349 7.29 -24.74 -9.19
N VAL A 350 8.30 -24.34 -8.42
CA VAL A 350 8.52 -22.93 -8.06
C VAL A 350 9.34 -22.29 -9.17
N THR A 351 8.96 -21.08 -9.58
CA THR A 351 9.64 -20.27 -10.58
C THR A 351 9.97 -18.89 -10.01
N LEU A 352 11.27 -18.56 -10.01
CA LEU A 352 11.81 -17.23 -9.74
C LEU A 352 11.75 -16.39 -11.02
N GLY A 353 11.07 -15.24 -10.92
CA GLY A 353 10.92 -14.24 -11.98
C GLY A 353 11.27 -12.83 -11.50
N GLY A 354 11.05 -11.83 -12.35
CA GLY A 354 11.25 -10.41 -12.04
C GLY A 354 12.71 -9.92 -12.00
N LEU A 355 13.67 -10.83 -12.01
CA LEU A 355 15.11 -10.54 -12.12
C LEU A 355 15.58 -10.54 -13.58
N ALA A 356 16.66 -9.80 -13.86
CA ALA A 356 17.30 -9.79 -15.17
C ALA A 356 17.86 -11.18 -15.53
N ALA A 357 17.79 -11.56 -16.82
CA ALA A 357 18.14 -12.91 -17.28
C ALA A 357 19.64 -13.25 -17.10
N ASP A 358 20.51 -12.24 -17.05
CA ASP A 358 21.92 -12.35 -16.75
C ASP A 358 22.22 -12.46 -15.24
N ALA A 359 21.26 -12.10 -14.37
CA ALA A 359 21.36 -12.22 -12.92
C ALA A 359 20.94 -13.61 -12.37
N VAL A 360 20.30 -14.47 -13.18
CA VAL A 360 19.77 -15.78 -12.74
C VAL A 360 20.31 -16.93 -13.60
N GLU A 361 20.69 -18.04 -12.96
CA GLU A 361 21.24 -19.24 -13.61
C GLU A 361 20.21 -20.36 -13.64
N LYS A 362 19.50 -20.57 -12.53
CA LYS A 362 18.42 -21.54 -12.43
C LYS A 362 17.20 -20.88 -11.79
N THR A 363 16.16 -20.69 -12.59
CA THR A 363 14.92 -20.02 -12.16
C THR A 363 13.94 -20.97 -11.49
N THR A 364 14.07 -22.29 -11.64
CA THR A 364 13.05 -23.24 -11.16
C THR A 364 13.57 -24.27 -10.17
N ALA A 365 12.70 -24.73 -9.27
CA ALA A 365 12.92 -25.94 -8.49
C ALA A 365 11.62 -26.75 -8.39
N GLU A 366 11.73 -28.06 -8.54
CA GLU A 366 10.61 -28.99 -8.47
C GLU A 366 10.61 -29.78 -7.16
N PHE A 367 9.42 -30.02 -6.63
CA PHE A 367 9.22 -30.93 -5.51
C PHE A 367 7.91 -31.70 -5.68
N THR A 368 7.86 -32.89 -5.08
CA THR A 368 6.63 -33.68 -5.02
C THR A 368 5.96 -33.43 -3.68
N ALA A 369 4.74 -32.93 -3.70
CA ALA A 369 3.89 -32.89 -2.52
C ALA A 369 3.06 -34.17 -2.43
N GLU A 370 2.70 -34.55 -1.21
CA GLU A 370 1.76 -35.63 -0.92
C GLU A 370 0.43 -35.04 -0.44
N ASN A 371 -0.64 -35.83 -0.48
CA ASN A 371 -1.88 -35.44 0.19
C ASN A 371 -1.61 -35.33 1.70
N GLU A 372 -2.31 -34.42 2.37
CA GLU A 372 -2.28 -34.37 3.82
C GLU A 372 -2.68 -35.74 4.40
N THR A 373 -1.98 -36.18 5.45
CA THR A 373 -2.29 -37.41 6.18
C THR A 373 -2.13 -37.18 7.68
N VAL A 374 -3.05 -37.70 8.48
CA VAL A 374 -2.88 -37.73 9.95
C VAL A 374 -1.74 -38.70 10.28
N SER A 375 -0.71 -38.19 10.94
CA SER A 375 0.48 -38.95 11.37
C SER A 375 0.40 -39.38 12.83
N LYS A 376 -0.28 -38.61 13.68
CA LYS A 376 -0.36 -38.82 15.13
C LYS A 376 -1.66 -38.25 15.71
N ILE A 377 -2.22 -38.90 16.72
CA ILE A 377 -3.32 -38.37 17.54
C ILE A 377 -2.90 -38.43 19.00
N GLU A 378 -3.10 -37.34 19.74
CA GLU A 378 -2.72 -37.20 21.14
C GLU A 378 -3.80 -36.47 21.94
N PHE A 379 -4.03 -36.90 23.18
CA PHE A 379 -4.87 -36.16 24.11
C PHE A 379 -4.07 -34.99 24.70
N VAL A 380 -4.62 -33.78 24.64
CA VAL A 380 -3.98 -32.55 25.13
C VAL A 380 -4.06 -32.45 26.65
N ASN A 381 -5.10 -33.04 27.26
CA ASN A 381 -5.30 -32.99 28.71
C ASN A 381 -4.14 -33.69 29.47
N ALA A 382 -3.50 -32.95 30.38
CA ALA A 382 -2.33 -33.42 31.13
C ALA A 382 -2.67 -34.50 32.19
N ASN A 383 -3.90 -34.51 32.72
CA ASN A 383 -4.32 -35.45 33.76
C ASN A 383 -5.11 -36.65 33.22
N ASP A 384 -5.07 -37.75 33.97
CA ASP A 384 -5.86 -38.96 33.72
C ASP A 384 -7.22 -38.92 34.43
N THR A 385 -7.59 -37.79 35.04
CA THR A 385 -8.87 -37.59 35.75
C THR A 385 -9.65 -36.46 35.11
N ILE A 386 -10.94 -36.68 34.90
CA ILE A 386 -11.89 -35.68 34.42
C ILE A 386 -12.96 -35.44 35.50
N ALA A 387 -13.49 -34.23 35.60
CA ALA A 387 -14.55 -33.94 36.56
C ALA A 387 -15.85 -34.70 36.26
N LYS A 388 -16.72 -34.79 37.25
CA LYS A 388 -18.10 -35.23 37.07
C LYS A 388 -18.94 -34.04 36.59
N GLY A 389 -19.66 -34.19 35.48
CA GLY A 389 -20.47 -33.10 34.92
C GLY A 389 -21.22 -33.49 33.65
N SER A 390 -22.21 -32.68 33.26
CA SER A 390 -23.06 -32.93 32.09
C SER A 390 -22.36 -32.68 30.76
N LYS A 391 -21.29 -31.87 30.75
CA LYS A 391 -20.50 -31.58 29.55
C LYS A 391 -19.04 -31.31 29.93
N VAL A 392 -18.22 -32.34 29.80
CA VAL A 392 -16.79 -32.32 30.16
C VAL A 392 -15.96 -32.31 28.90
N LEU A 393 -15.10 -31.29 28.73
CA LEU A 393 -14.33 -31.06 27.51
C LEU A 393 -12.97 -31.75 27.56
N VAL A 394 -12.63 -32.46 26.50
CA VAL A 394 -11.33 -33.12 26.30
C VAL A 394 -10.76 -32.70 24.95
N ASN A 395 -9.65 -31.98 24.96
CA ASN A 395 -8.98 -31.56 23.73
C ASN A 395 -8.04 -32.65 23.22
N ILE A 396 -8.00 -32.81 21.91
CA ILE A 396 -7.26 -33.84 21.19
C ILE A 396 -6.53 -33.18 20.02
N LYS A 397 -5.22 -33.36 19.97
CA LYS A 397 -4.38 -32.89 18.88
C LYS A 397 -4.18 -34.02 17.87
N ALA A 398 -4.72 -33.85 16.67
CA ALA A 398 -4.40 -34.70 15.53
C ALA A 398 -3.34 -33.97 14.68
N SER A 399 -2.13 -34.50 14.59
CA SER A 399 -1.04 -33.91 13.81
C SER A 399 -0.93 -34.54 12.43
N ASN A 400 -0.62 -33.73 11.42
CA ASN A 400 -0.34 -34.20 10.07
C ASN A 400 1.14 -34.60 9.89
N GLN A 401 1.56 -34.96 8.68
CA GLN A 401 2.94 -35.37 8.39
C GLN A 401 3.99 -34.26 8.58
N TYR A 402 3.56 -33.00 8.67
CA TYR A 402 4.43 -31.84 8.88
C TYR A 402 4.48 -31.39 10.35
N GLY A 403 3.72 -32.06 11.24
CA GLY A 403 3.62 -31.70 12.65
C GLY A 403 2.61 -30.59 12.96
N GLU A 404 1.89 -30.10 11.94
CA GLU A 404 0.80 -29.12 12.10
C GLU A 404 -0.49 -29.82 12.54
N ASN A 405 -1.47 -29.06 13.04
CA ASN A 405 -2.81 -29.60 13.29
C ASN A 405 -3.45 -30.03 11.97
N ALA A 406 -3.84 -31.30 11.88
CA ALA A 406 -4.37 -31.88 10.67
C ALA A 406 -5.69 -31.22 10.29
N SER A 407 -5.90 -30.88 9.03
CA SER A 407 -7.01 -30.02 8.61
C SER A 407 -8.35 -30.73 8.40
N PHE A 408 -8.41 -32.04 8.65
CA PHE A 408 -9.61 -32.87 8.49
C PHE A 408 -10.73 -32.47 9.45
N SER A 409 -11.97 -32.55 8.97
CA SER A 409 -13.18 -32.32 9.77
C SER A 409 -13.33 -33.37 10.88
N SER A 410 -14.08 -33.06 11.94
CA SER A 410 -14.34 -34.01 13.03
C SER A 410 -15.01 -35.30 12.55
N ALA A 411 -15.81 -35.24 11.47
CA ALA A 411 -16.43 -36.41 10.84
C ALA A 411 -15.42 -37.44 10.26
N SER A 412 -14.16 -37.04 10.06
CA SER A 412 -13.09 -37.95 9.61
C SER A 412 -12.57 -38.84 10.74
N TYR A 413 -12.99 -38.58 11.98
CA TYR A 413 -12.59 -39.29 13.18
C TYR A 413 -13.78 -40.01 13.79
N THR A 414 -13.56 -41.22 14.28
CA THR A 414 -14.56 -41.97 15.04
C THR A 414 -14.09 -42.10 16.48
N VAL A 415 -14.99 -41.80 17.42
CA VAL A 415 -14.76 -41.92 18.85
C VAL A 415 -15.62 -43.06 19.40
N TYR A 416 -15.01 -43.93 20.19
CA TYR A 416 -15.70 -44.90 21.02
C TYR A 416 -15.44 -44.56 22.49
N SER A 417 -16.53 -44.44 23.25
CA SER A 417 -16.53 -44.19 24.69
C SER A 417 -17.64 -45.02 25.34
N ASP A 418 -17.50 -45.36 26.62
CA ASP A 418 -18.60 -45.99 27.38
C ASP A 418 -19.80 -45.02 27.56
N ASP A 419 -19.62 -43.73 27.27
CA ASP A 419 -20.67 -42.70 27.12
C ASP A 419 -21.03 -42.43 25.64
N ALA A 420 -20.96 -43.46 24.78
CA ALA A 420 -21.11 -43.30 23.32
C ALA A 420 -22.41 -42.61 22.85
N ALA A 421 -23.46 -42.56 23.66
CA ALA A 421 -24.71 -41.90 23.29
C ALA A 421 -24.60 -40.36 23.25
N ASN A 422 -23.68 -39.78 24.05
CA ASN A 422 -23.56 -38.32 24.22
C ASN A 422 -22.19 -37.77 23.82
N ALA A 423 -21.21 -38.63 23.50
CA ALA A 423 -19.89 -38.23 23.03
C ALA A 423 -19.96 -37.43 21.70
N GLN A 424 -19.76 -36.11 21.76
CA GLN A 424 -19.74 -35.24 20.58
C GLN A 424 -18.32 -34.77 20.28
N LEU A 425 -17.89 -34.91 19.03
CA LEU A 425 -16.58 -34.46 18.57
C LEU A 425 -16.74 -33.29 17.60
N LYS A 426 -16.12 -32.15 17.92
CA LYS A 426 -16.05 -30.99 17.03
C LYS A 426 -14.62 -30.58 16.75
N LYS A 427 -14.45 -29.80 15.68
CA LYS A 427 -13.20 -29.18 15.29
C LYS A 427 -13.16 -27.76 15.87
N LEU A 428 -12.10 -27.41 16.57
CA LEU A 428 -11.87 -26.06 17.07
C LEU A 428 -11.17 -25.20 16.00
N ASP A 429 -11.29 -23.88 16.11
CA ASP A 429 -10.65 -22.91 15.21
C ASP A 429 -9.12 -23.03 15.21
N ASN A 430 -8.52 -23.43 16.34
CA ASN A 430 -7.09 -23.69 16.45
C ASN A 430 -6.66 -25.00 15.73
N GLY A 431 -7.59 -25.74 15.13
CA GLY A 431 -7.37 -26.99 14.41
C GLY A 431 -7.38 -28.26 15.28
N GLU A 432 -7.44 -28.12 16.61
CA GLU A 432 -7.62 -29.26 17.53
C GLU A 432 -9.03 -29.84 17.41
N LEU A 433 -9.20 -31.05 17.95
CA LEU A 433 -10.50 -31.67 18.13
C LEU A 433 -10.91 -31.53 19.59
N GLN A 434 -12.17 -31.22 19.85
CA GLN A 434 -12.73 -31.20 21.20
C GLN A 434 -13.81 -32.26 21.31
N LEU A 435 -13.64 -33.14 22.29
CA LEU A 435 -14.59 -34.18 22.66
C LEU A 435 -15.36 -33.72 23.90
N SER A 436 -16.69 -33.67 23.81
CA SER A 436 -17.57 -33.47 24.95
C SER A 436 -18.05 -34.83 25.49
N LEU A 437 -17.97 -35.02 26.80
CA LEU A 437 -18.43 -36.22 27.52
C LEU A 437 -19.48 -35.86 28.57
N ASP A 438 -20.51 -36.67 28.74
CA ASP A 438 -21.47 -36.58 29.85
C ASP A 438 -21.14 -37.64 30.91
N THR A 439 -20.64 -37.17 32.04
CA THR A 439 -20.34 -38.02 33.21
C THR A 439 -21.29 -37.76 34.37
N SER A 440 -22.37 -37.01 34.15
CA SER A 440 -23.30 -36.59 35.21
C SER A 440 -24.16 -37.73 35.78
N SER A 441 -24.36 -38.80 34.99
CA SER A 441 -25.15 -39.98 35.39
C SER A 441 -24.75 -40.55 36.75
N GLU A 442 -25.73 -41.10 37.48
CA GLU A 442 -25.48 -41.82 38.73
C GLU A 442 -24.61 -43.07 38.55
N ASP A 443 -24.56 -43.62 37.34
CA ASP A 443 -23.72 -44.78 36.99
C ASP A 443 -22.22 -44.45 37.07
N PHE A 444 -21.85 -43.19 36.81
CA PHE A 444 -20.48 -42.69 36.95
C PHE A 444 -20.22 -42.26 38.40
N LYS A 445 -19.73 -43.22 39.21
CA LYS A 445 -19.27 -43.00 40.59
C LYS A 445 -17.91 -42.33 40.65
N SER A 446 -17.85 -41.15 41.28
CA SER A 446 -16.62 -40.40 41.55
C SER A 446 -15.56 -41.24 42.26
N GLY A 447 -14.32 -41.13 41.80
CA GLY A 447 -13.16 -41.83 42.37
C GLY A 447 -13.06 -43.32 42.02
N ILE A 448 -14.09 -43.91 41.39
CA ILE A 448 -14.18 -45.35 41.09
C ILE A 448 -14.30 -45.60 39.58
N SER A 449 -15.18 -44.86 38.90
CA SER A 449 -15.51 -45.11 37.50
C SER A 449 -14.39 -44.65 36.56
N VAL A 450 -14.29 -45.32 35.42
CA VAL A 450 -13.33 -45.01 34.36
C VAL A 450 -14.09 -44.91 33.04
N VAL A 451 -13.83 -43.88 32.26
CA VAL A 451 -14.35 -43.65 30.91
C VAL A 451 -13.22 -43.94 29.92
N PRO A 452 -13.18 -45.11 29.27
CA PRO A 452 -12.23 -45.39 28.21
C PRO A 452 -12.64 -44.60 26.96
N VAL A 453 -11.71 -43.84 26.40
CA VAL A 453 -11.90 -43.12 25.14
C VAL A 453 -10.91 -43.64 24.12
N ASN A 454 -11.43 -44.17 23.01
CA ASN A 454 -10.66 -44.59 21.86
C ASN A 454 -11.06 -43.74 20.66
N ILE A 455 -10.12 -43.00 20.09
CA ILE A 455 -10.31 -42.20 18.89
C ILE A 455 -9.43 -42.74 17.77
N TYR A 456 -9.96 -42.78 16.56
CA TYR A 456 -9.15 -43.06 15.39
C TYR A 456 -9.57 -42.28 14.16
N HIS A 457 -8.59 -41.96 13.31
CA HIS A 457 -8.83 -41.38 12.00
C HIS A 457 -9.22 -42.47 11.01
N THR A 458 -10.33 -42.27 10.30
CA THR A 458 -11.01 -43.31 9.53
C THR A 458 -10.15 -43.82 8.36
N ASP A 459 -9.43 -42.92 7.69
CA ASP A 459 -8.68 -43.25 6.48
C ASP A 459 -7.28 -43.80 6.80
N THR A 460 -6.53 -43.12 7.67
CA THR A 460 -5.15 -43.51 8.00
C THR A 460 -5.06 -44.59 9.07
N ARG A 461 -6.16 -44.88 9.77
CA ARG A 461 -6.23 -45.82 10.90
C ARG A 461 -5.30 -45.47 12.07
N VAL A 462 -4.81 -44.24 12.14
CA VAL A 462 -4.07 -43.75 13.32
C VAL A 462 -5.05 -43.70 14.50
N THR A 463 -4.67 -44.32 15.61
CA THR A 463 -5.50 -44.46 16.81
C THR A 463 -4.83 -43.82 18.03
N ALA A 464 -5.62 -43.31 18.96
CA ALA A 464 -5.18 -42.98 20.31
C ALA A 464 -6.22 -43.49 21.32
N THR A 465 -5.76 -44.00 22.47
CA THR A 465 -6.63 -44.47 23.54
C THR A 465 -6.18 -43.88 24.86
N LYS A 466 -7.13 -43.37 25.65
CA LYS A 466 -6.90 -42.88 27.01
C LYS A 466 -8.05 -43.26 27.91
N ASN A 467 -7.73 -43.67 29.13
CA ASN A 467 -8.70 -44.03 30.15
C ASN A 467 -8.79 -42.89 31.16
N PHE A 468 -9.96 -42.25 31.25
CA PHE A 468 -10.17 -41.14 32.17
C PHE A 468 -10.89 -41.61 33.43
N LYS A 469 -10.31 -41.38 34.60
CA LYS A 469 -10.96 -41.59 35.89
C LYS A 469 -12.00 -40.47 36.11
N VAL A 470 -13.21 -40.83 36.54
CA VAL A 470 -14.23 -39.84 36.90
C VAL A 470 -13.95 -39.31 38.31
N GLY A 471 -13.77 -37.99 38.42
CA GLY A 471 -13.51 -37.26 39.65
C GLY A 471 -14.77 -36.82 40.38
N THR A 472 -14.65 -35.80 41.22
CA THR A 472 -15.78 -35.09 41.85
C THR A 472 -16.38 -34.06 40.90
N ASP A 473 -17.47 -33.42 41.31
CA ASP A 473 -18.08 -32.31 40.58
C ASP A 473 -17.05 -31.20 40.31
N ALA A 474 -17.14 -30.58 39.12
CA ALA A 474 -16.20 -29.55 38.68
C ALA A 474 -16.34 -28.27 39.51
N PHE A 475 -15.20 -27.65 39.85
CA PHE A 475 -15.14 -26.27 40.32
C PHE A 475 -13.93 -25.59 39.71
N ILE A 476 -14.03 -24.28 39.48
CA ILE A 476 -12.94 -23.50 38.90
C ILE A 476 -11.75 -23.53 39.86
N SER A 477 -10.58 -23.91 39.38
CA SER A 477 -9.33 -23.95 40.15
C SER A 477 -8.29 -22.95 39.66
N LYS A 478 -8.38 -22.56 38.37
CA LYS A 478 -7.45 -21.66 37.70
C LYS A 478 -8.16 -20.97 36.53
N VAL A 479 -7.75 -19.74 36.25
CA VAL A 479 -8.24 -18.95 35.09
C VAL A 479 -7.05 -18.42 34.31
N GLU A 480 -7.10 -18.54 33.00
CA GLU A 480 -6.15 -17.96 32.05
C GLU A 480 -6.88 -17.27 30.90
N LEU A 481 -6.16 -16.47 30.11
CA LEU A 481 -6.68 -15.84 28.91
C LEU A 481 -6.02 -16.44 27.67
N GLY A 482 -6.82 -16.63 26.63
CA GLY A 482 -6.36 -16.93 25.29
C GLY A 482 -5.70 -15.73 24.61
N THR A 483 -5.45 -15.88 23.31
CA THR A 483 -4.94 -14.77 22.48
C THR A 483 -6.10 -13.89 22.06
N VAL A 484 -5.91 -12.56 22.14
CA VAL A 484 -6.90 -11.59 21.64
C VAL A 484 -6.94 -11.66 20.11
N LYS A 485 -8.13 -11.90 19.55
CA LYS A 485 -8.40 -11.98 18.11
C LYS A 485 -9.26 -10.79 17.69
N TYR A 486 -8.79 -10.00 16.74
CA TYR A 486 -9.53 -8.86 16.20
C TYR A 486 -10.34 -9.28 14.97
N SER A 487 -11.57 -8.81 14.85
CA SER A 487 -12.50 -9.19 13.76
C SER A 487 -12.00 -8.82 12.36
N THR A 488 -11.12 -7.82 12.27
CA THR A 488 -10.49 -7.37 11.01
C THR A 488 -9.20 -8.12 10.68
N GLY A 489 -8.72 -8.99 11.57
CA GLY A 489 -7.40 -9.62 11.46
C GLY A 489 -6.23 -8.68 11.76
N GLY A 490 -6.50 -7.42 12.12
CA GLY A 490 -5.51 -6.45 12.58
C GLY A 490 -5.07 -6.69 14.02
N ASP A 491 -4.47 -5.67 14.65
CA ASP A 491 -3.95 -5.73 16.01
C ASP A 491 -4.67 -4.79 17.00
N SER A 492 -5.74 -4.12 16.57
CA SER A 492 -6.55 -3.19 17.36
C SER A 492 -7.99 -3.10 16.85
N ILE A 493 -8.90 -2.64 17.72
CA ILE A 493 -10.24 -2.17 17.31
C ILE A 493 -10.07 -0.74 16.81
N SER A 494 -10.32 -0.49 15.53
CA SER A 494 -10.02 0.78 14.86
C SER A 494 -11.26 1.64 14.58
N GLY A 495 -12.45 1.06 14.69
CA GLY A 495 -13.71 1.77 14.54
C GLY A 495 -14.94 1.00 15.06
N LYS A 496 -16.09 1.67 15.04
CA LYS A 496 -17.40 1.12 15.42
C LYS A 496 -17.77 -0.09 14.56
N GLY A 497 -18.26 -1.15 15.20
CA GLY A 497 -18.62 -2.41 14.54
C GLY A 497 -17.51 -3.45 14.50
N GLU A 498 -16.26 -3.05 14.77
CA GLU A 498 -15.16 -4.00 14.97
C GLU A 498 -15.17 -4.55 16.40
N THR A 499 -14.71 -5.79 16.54
CA THR A 499 -14.67 -6.47 17.84
C THR A 499 -13.32 -7.14 18.07
N ALA A 500 -12.99 -7.34 19.35
CA ALA A 500 -11.87 -8.17 19.78
C ALA A 500 -12.38 -9.26 20.73
N THR A 501 -12.14 -10.52 20.40
CA THR A 501 -12.58 -11.66 21.22
C THR A 501 -11.37 -12.33 21.87
N VAL A 502 -11.52 -12.75 23.11
CA VAL A 502 -10.51 -13.51 23.85
C VAL A 502 -11.17 -14.62 24.64
N ASP A 503 -10.65 -15.84 24.48
CA ASP A 503 -11.11 -17.00 25.23
C ASP A 503 -10.74 -16.83 26.72
N LEU A 504 -11.70 -17.04 27.61
CA LEU A 504 -11.52 -17.11 29.05
C LEU A 504 -11.41 -18.58 29.47
N LEU A 505 -10.16 -19.05 29.55
CA LEU A 505 -9.84 -20.45 29.84
C LEU A 505 -9.97 -20.73 31.33
N GLN A 506 -11.11 -21.29 31.74
CA GLN A 506 -11.39 -21.65 33.13
C GLN A 506 -11.12 -23.14 33.32
N TYR A 507 -10.21 -23.49 34.22
CA TYR A 507 -9.80 -24.88 34.44
C TYR A 507 -10.44 -25.44 35.70
N ASP A 508 -10.91 -26.67 35.62
CA ASP A 508 -11.36 -27.46 36.77
C ASP A 508 -10.18 -27.85 37.69
N GLN A 509 -10.47 -28.48 38.83
CA GLN A 509 -9.48 -28.97 39.80
C GLN A 509 -8.55 -30.08 39.26
N TYR A 510 -8.82 -30.61 38.08
CA TYR A 510 -8.02 -31.60 37.38
C TYR A 510 -7.27 -31.00 36.18
N GLY A 511 -7.36 -29.69 35.96
CA GLY A 511 -6.65 -28.98 34.89
C GLY A 511 -7.29 -29.12 33.51
N ASN A 512 -8.58 -29.48 33.43
CA ASN A 512 -9.34 -29.50 32.18
C ASN A 512 -10.13 -28.19 32.01
N ILE A 513 -10.27 -27.70 30.77
CA ILE A 513 -11.08 -26.52 30.49
C ILE A 513 -12.56 -26.84 30.75
N MET A 514 -13.25 -25.95 31.43
CA MET A 514 -14.67 -26.03 31.73
C MET A 514 -15.48 -25.47 30.57
N ASP A 515 -16.59 -26.15 30.26
CA ASP A 515 -17.61 -25.68 29.33
C ASP A 515 -18.32 -24.43 29.88
N LYS A 516 -18.73 -23.52 28.98
CA LYS A 516 -19.34 -22.24 29.35
C LYS A 516 -20.60 -22.42 30.20
N ASP A 517 -21.41 -23.45 29.96
CA ASP A 517 -22.68 -23.68 30.66
C ASP A 517 -22.44 -24.29 32.05
N SER A 518 -21.22 -24.78 32.29
CA SER A 518 -20.76 -25.23 33.61
C SER A 518 -20.25 -24.08 34.49
N VAL A 519 -20.25 -22.85 33.98
CA VAL A 519 -19.82 -21.64 34.69
C VAL A 519 -20.93 -20.58 34.69
N ASN A 520 -21.14 -19.91 35.82
CA ASN A 520 -22.07 -18.80 35.90
C ASN A 520 -21.40 -17.50 35.44
N ALA A 521 -21.88 -16.92 34.34
CA ALA A 521 -21.36 -15.65 33.82
C ALA A 521 -21.50 -14.48 34.80
N GLU A 522 -22.47 -14.52 35.72
CA GLU A 522 -22.66 -13.47 36.73
C GLU A 522 -21.52 -13.42 37.77
N ASP A 523 -20.76 -14.50 37.90
CA ASP A 523 -19.61 -14.58 38.81
C ASP A 523 -18.31 -14.04 38.19
N ILE A 524 -18.35 -13.62 36.93
CA ILE A 524 -17.20 -13.06 36.20
C ILE A 524 -17.33 -11.54 36.15
N ASN A 525 -16.39 -10.85 36.77
CA ASN A 525 -16.33 -9.39 36.75
C ASN A 525 -15.10 -8.92 35.96
N ILE A 526 -15.30 -7.96 35.06
CA ILE A 526 -14.25 -7.44 34.19
C ILE A 526 -14.10 -5.93 34.44
N THR A 527 -12.88 -5.49 34.74
CA THR A 527 -12.55 -4.07 34.85
C THR A 527 -11.52 -3.68 33.80
N VAL A 528 -11.74 -2.56 33.12
CA VAL A 528 -10.85 -2.05 32.06
C VAL A 528 -10.16 -0.77 32.53
N THR A 529 -8.86 -0.65 32.29
CA THR A 529 -8.05 0.51 32.67
C THR A 529 -7.06 0.87 31.53
N PRO A 530 -6.97 2.14 31.11
CA PRO A 530 -7.76 3.28 31.57
C PRO A 530 -9.26 3.14 31.23
N TYR A 531 -10.11 3.89 31.93
CA TYR A 531 -11.54 3.91 31.61
C TYR A 531 -11.76 4.59 30.26
N GLU A 532 -12.51 3.93 29.38
CA GLU A 532 -13.01 4.45 28.11
C GLU A 532 -14.50 4.13 28.03
N GLU A 533 -15.34 5.16 27.91
CA GLU A 533 -16.79 5.00 27.95
C GLU A 533 -17.30 4.19 26.76
N ASN A 534 -16.70 4.38 25.58
CA ASN A 534 -17.14 3.72 24.35
C ASN A 534 -16.64 2.28 24.24
N LEU A 535 -15.65 1.86 25.03
CA LEU A 535 -15.13 0.50 25.04
C LEU A 535 -16.00 -0.40 25.92
N LYS A 536 -16.91 -1.14 25.29
CA LYS A 536 -17.81 -2.09 25.96
C LYS A 536 -17.23 -3.50 25.92
N HIS A 537 -17.72 -4.34 26.83
CA HIS A 537 -17.41 -5.76 26.85
C HIS A 537 -18.66 -6.59 27.15
N GLU A 538 -18.66 -7.83 26.71
CA GLU A 538 -19.71 -8.82 26.98
C GLU A 538 -19.09 -10.22 27.11
N ILE A 539 -19.81 -11.10 27.80
CA ILE A 539 -19.40 -12.47 28.09
C ILE A 539 -20.36 -13.42 27.39
N GLY A 540 -19.83 -14.39 26.66
CA GLY A 540 -20.63 -15.32 25.89
C GLY A 540 -19.81 -16.47 25.34
N ASP A 541 -20.28 -17.05 24.24
CA ASP A 541 -19.50 -17.95 23.38
C ASP A 541 -19.74 -17.45 21.95
N PHE A 542 -18.73 -16.75 21.43
CA PHE A 542 -18.80 -16.02 20.18
C PHE A 542 -18.09 -16.76 19.04
N ASN A 543 -17.25 -17.74 19.36
CA ASN A 543 -16.54 -18.59 18.42
C ASN A 543 -17.16 -20.01 18.31
N ASN A 544 -18.20 -20.31 19.10
CA ASN A 544 -18.90 -21.59 19.18
C ASN A 544 -17.98 -22.77 19.59
N ASP A 545 -16.95 -22.49 20.39
CA ASP A 545 -16.00 -23.45 20.93
C ASP A 545 -16.40 -24.04 22.29
N ASP A 546 -17.60 -23.70 22.79
CA ASP A 546 -18.16 -24.11 24.09
C ASP A 546 -17.35 -23.61 25.30
N VAL A 547 -16.38 -22.72 25.09
CA VAL A 547 -15.62 -22.03 26.12
C VAL A 547 -16.21 -20.63 26.33
N THR A 548 -16.02 -20.07 27.52
CA THR A 548 -16.43 -18.69 27.79
C THR A 548 -15.51 -17.72 27.05
N ASP A 549 -16.08 -16.77 26.31
CA ASP A 549 -15.38 -15.70 25.62
C ASP A 549 -15.67 -14.34 26.26
N ILE A 550 -14.72 -13.43 26.13
CA ILE A 550 -14.91 -11.99 26.35
C ILE A 550 -14.81 -11.29 25.01
N ARG A 551 -15.86 -10.56 24.61
CA ARG A 551 -15.87 -9.74 23.39
C ARG A 551 -15.85 -8.26 23.75
N PHE A 552 -14.85 -7.55 23.27
CA PHE A 552 -14.73 -6.09 23.36
C PHE A 552 -15.24 -5.44 22.06
N SER A 553 -15.90 -4.30 22.17
CA SER A 553 -16.44 -3.55 21.03
C SER A 553 -16.50 -2.06 21.34
N LEU A 554 -16.49 -1.23 20.29
CA LEU A 554 -16.74 0.21 20.42
C LEU A 554 -18.22 0.56 20.19
N ALA A 555 -18.81 1.30 21.13
CA ALA A 555 -20.15 1.86 20.98
C ALA A 555 -20.18 2.99 19.92
N ASN A 556 -19.14 3.83 19.91
CA ASN A 556 -18.86 4.89 18.93
C ASN A 556 -17.35 4.95 18.67
N ASN A 557 -16.92 5.65 17.61
CA ASN A 557 -15.50 5.85 17.37
C ASN A 557 -14.85 6.63 18.52
N VAL A 558 -13.57 6.39 18.78
CA VAL A 558 -12.83 7.05 19.88
C VAL A 558 -11.76 7.97 19.32
N ASP A 559 -11.46 9.03 20.06
CA ASP A 559 -10.46 10.06 19.73
C ASP A 559 -9.10 9.81 20.43
N ARG A 560 -8.92 8.59 20.97
CA ARG A 560 -7.70 8.17 21.66
C ARG A 560 -7.26 6.77 21.23
N THR A 561 -5.96 6.65 20.93
CA THR A 561 -5.27 5.37 20.73
C THR A 561 -4.63 4.90 22.03
N GLY A 562 -4.67 3.59 22.30
CA GLY A 562 -3.94 3.02 23.43
C GLY A 562 -4.22 1.56 23.71
N ASP A 563 -3.41 1.05 24.63
CA ASP A 563 -3.53 -0.28 25.20
C ASP A 563 -4.44 -0.22 26.44
N PHE A 564 -5.54 -0.97 26.42
CA PHE A 564 -6.50 -1.06 27.50
C PHE A 564 -6.32 -2.38 28.24
N THR A 565 -5.85 -2.30 29.48
CA THR A 565 -5.66 -3.47 30.33
C THR A 565 -6.99 -3.87 30.94
N PHE A 566 -7.43 -5.10 30.70
CA PHE A 566 -8.62 -5.66 31.34
C PHE A 566 -8.21 -6.71 32.39
N ASN A 567 -8.81 -6.62 33.56
CA ASN A 567 -8.64 -7.58 34.65
C ASN A 567 -9.94 -8.35 34.82
N VAL A 568 -9.84 -9.67 34.73
CA VAL A 568 -10.95 -10.61 34.91
C VAL A 568 -10.84 -11.20 36.31
N TYR A 569 -11.91 -11.09 37.09
CA TYR A 569 -12.06 -11.68 38.41
C TYR A 569 -13.12 -12.77 38.33
N SER A 570 -12.74 -14.00 38.68
CA SER A 570 -13.61 -15.17 38.78
C SER A 570 -13.42 -15.81 40.16
N GLN A 571 -14.32 -16.73 40.57
CA GLN A 571 -14.38 -17.28 41.93
C GLN A 571 -13.04 -17.82 42.46
N ALA A 572 -12.16 -18.33 41.59
CA ALA A 572 -10.91 -19.00 41.98
C ALA A 572 -9.63 -18.32 41.48
N GLY A 573 -9.70 -17.18 40.80
CA GLY A 573 -8.49 -16.52 40.28
C GLY A 573 -8.73 -15.23 39.52
N THR A 574 -7.61 -14.58 39.17
CA THR A 574 -7.58 -13.37 38.36
C THR A 574 -6.71 -13.57 37.14
N ALA A 575 -7.16 -13.07 35.99
CA ALA A 575 -6.37 -13.01 34.77
C ALA A 575 -6.35 -11.58 34.22
N THR A 576 -5.23 -11.20 33.61
CA THR A 576 -5.04 -9.84 33.07
C THR A 576 -4.65 -9.95 31.60
N GLY A 577 -5.34 -9.20 30.75
CA GLY A 577 -5.04 -9.10 29.32
C GLY A 577 -5.06 -7.65 28.85
N THR A 578 -4.74 -7.46 27.58
CA THR A 578 -4.71 -6.13 26.95
C THR A 578 -5.47 -6.19 25.63
N VAL A 579 -6.43 -5.29 25.46
CA VAL A 579 -7.08 -5.01 24.18
C VAL A 579 -6.59 -3.66 23.67
N LYS A 580 -6.25 -3.59 22.38
CA LYS A 580 -5.78 -2.34 21.77
C LYS A 580 -6.91 -1.66 21.03
N VAL A 581 -6.97 -0.35 21.16
CA VAL A 581 -7.91 0.49 20.40
C VAL A 581 -7.11 1.58 19.70
N SER A 582 -7.44 1.81 18.42
CA SER A 582 -6.80 2.81 17.57
C SER A 582 -7.82 3.84 17.13
N SER A 583 -7.55 5.11 17.41
CA SER A 583 -8.32 6.22 16.87
C SER A 583 -7.82 6.53 15.46
N THR A 584 -8.51 5.96 14.45
CA THR A 584 -8.19 6.18 13.02
C THR A 584 -9.26 6.96 12.27
N LYS A 585 -10.43 7.15 12.91
CA LYS A 585 -11.64 7.69 12.29
C LYS A 585 -12.04 9.07 12.80
N LEU A 586 -11.56 9.47 13.98
CA LEU A 586 -11.89 10.75 14.61
C LEU A 586 -10.73 11.74 14.51
N ALA A 587 -11.07 13.00 14.27
CA ALA A 587 -10.11 14.08 14.15
C ALA A 587 -9.61 14.52 15.53
N THR A 588 -8.29 14.49 15.74
CA THR A 588 -7.65 15.04 16.96
C THR A 588 -6.86 16.32 16.67
N LYS A 589 -6.54 16.57 15.40
CA LYS A 589 -5.88 17.78 14.95
C LYS A 589 -6.53 18.28 13.66
N VAL A 590 -6.71 19.59 13.54
CA VAL A 590 -7.24 20.24 12.33
C VAL A 590 -6.26 21.31 11.84
N GLU A 591 -6.18 21.45 10.53
CA GLU A 591 -5.40 22.46 9.81
C GLU A 591 -6.28 23.07 8.69
N ILE A 592 -5.99 24.32 8.37
CA ILE A 592 -6.66 25.04 7.28
C ILE A 592 -5.66 25.19 6.13
N GLY A 593 -5.97 24.55 5.00
CA GLY A 593 -5.10 24.50 3.82
C GLY A 593 -4.92 25.85 3.14
N ASP A 594 -3.93 25.97 2.26
CA ASP A 594 -3.83 27.11 1.34
C ASP A 594 -4.86 26.94 0.23
N MET A 595 -5.39 28.07 -0.27
CA MET A 595 -6.25 28.04 -1.43
C MET A 595 -5.44 28.14 -2.71
N ASN A 596 -5.88 27.41 -3.73
CA ASN A 596 -5.31 27.52 -5.07
C ASN A 596 -5.77 28.79 -5.80
N ASN A 597 -6.92 29.34 -5.38
CA ASN A 597 -7.57 30.51 -5.98
C ASN A 597 -7.66 31.66 -4.98
N VAL A 598 -7.84 32.86 -5.50
CA VAL A 598 -8.05 34.09 -4.74
C VAL A 598 -9.53 34.20 -4.31
N ILE A 599 -9.81 34.73 -3.11
CA ILE A 599 -11.16 35.22 -2.76
C ILE A 599 -11.24 36.70 -3.15
N ALA A 600 -12.16 37.03 -4.04
CA ALA A 600 -12.46 38.41 -4.40
C ALA A 600 -13.70 38.90 -3.64
N ALA A 601 -13.78 40.22 -3.46
CA ALA A 601 -14.94 40.85 -2.86
C ALA A 601 -16.20 40.62 -3.73
N GLY A 602 -17.28 40.18 -3.08
CA GLY A 602 -18.54 39.85 -3.75
C GLY A 602 -18.54 38.51 -4.50
N ASP A 603 -17.53 37.64 -4.29
CA ASP A 603 -17.61 36.24 -4.73
C ASP A 603 -18.85 35.58 -4.09
N GLU A 604 -19.65 34.86 -4.89
CA GLU A 604 -20.84 34.16 -4.40
C GLU A 604 -20.47 33.01 -3.47
N ASP A 605 -19.51 32.19 -3.92
CA ASP A 605 -18.99 31.04 -3.21
C ASP A 605 -17.45 31.06 -3.16
N ALA A 606 -16.87 30.59 -2.05
CA ALA A 606 -15.45 30.23 -1.97
C ALA A 606 -15.23 28.95 -1.16
N TYR A 607 -14.23 28.16 -1.53
CA TYR A 607 -13.99 26.84 -0.93
C TYR A 607 -12.60 26.75 -0.33
N ILE A 608 -12.53 26.48 0.97
CA ILE A 608 -11.27 26.41 1.72
C ILE A 608 -10.94 24.94 2.06
N PRO A 609 -9.77 24.41 1.68
CA PRO A 609 -9.40 23.05 2.05
C PRO A 609 -9.27 22.90 3.57
N ILE A 610 -9.92 21.88 4.12
CA ILE A 610 -9.76 21.47 5.51
C ILE A 610 -8.98 20.16 5.54
N VAL A 611 -7.98 20.10 6.42
CA VAL A 611 -7.19 18.88 6.64
C VAL A 611 -7.29 18.52 8.10
N ALA A 612 -7.72 17.30 8.39
CA ALA A 612 -7.76 16.76 9.74
C ALA A 612 -6.88 15.53 9.87
N TYR A 613 -6.40 15.27 11.08
CA TYR A 613 -5.54 14.14 11.40
C TYR A 613 -6.08 13.37 12.59
N ASP A 614 -5.89 12.06 12.56
CA ASP A 614 -6.22 11.14 13.65
C ASP A 614 -5.22 11.28 14.83
N ALA A 615 -5.42 10.50 15.90
CA ALA A 615 -4.56 10.55 17.08
C ALA A 615 -3.11 10.08 16.83
N ALA A 616 -2.87 9.33 15.75
CA ALA A 616 -1.54 8.88 15.33
C ALA A 616 -0.84 9.88 14.39
N GLY A 617 -1.53 10.96 13.99
CA GLY A 617 -1.03 11.97 13.07
C GLY A 617 -1.20 11.61 11.60
N ASN A 618 -1.99 10.58 11.27
CA ASN A 618 -2.32 10.27 9.89
C ASN A 618 -3.42 11.22 9.41
N LYS A 619 -3.31 11.67 8.16
CA LYS A 619 -4.35 12.49 7.52
C LYS A 619 -5.61 11.65 7.35
N LEU A 620 -6.75 12.18 7.79
CA LEU A 620 -8.05 11.55 7.56
C LEU A 620 -8.37 11.52 6.06
N SER A 621 -9.05 10.45 5.64
CA SER A 621 -9.64 10.41 4.31
C SER A 621 -10.74 11.47 4.18
N THR A 622 -11.10 11.84 2.96
CA THR A 622 -12.22 12.78 2.75
C THR A 622 -13.51 12.23 3.35
N GLU A 623 -13.78 10.92 3.24
CA GLU A 623 -14.97 10.28 3.82
C GLU A 623 -14.97 10.33 5.35
N ASP A 624 -13.81 10.08 5.98
CA ASP A 624 -13.71 10.16 7.44
C ASP A 624 -13.85 11.63 7.89
N LEU A 625 -13.26 12.60 7.17
CA LEU A 625 -13.37 14.02 7.49
C LEU A 625 -14.82 14.53 7.48
N ILE A 626 -15.62 14.12 6.49
CA ILE A 626 -17.02 14.58 6.34
C ILE A 626 -18.02 13.73 7.11
N SER A 627 -17.56 12.78 7.92
CA SER A 627 -18.46 11.93 8.71
C SER A 627 -19.27 12.77 9.71
N ASP A 628 -20.41 12.21 10.13
CA ASP A 628 -21.28 12.87 11.11
C ASP A 628 -20.57 13.15 12.44
N GLU A 629 -19.62 12.30 12.82
CA GLU A 629 -18.83 12.47 14.04
C GLU A 629 -17.79 13.59 13.92
N ASN A 630 -17.25 13.85 12.72
CA ASN A 630 -16.18 14.83 12.52
C ASN A 630 -16.67 16.22 12.11
N ALA A 631 -17.51 16.33 11.08
CA ALA A 631 -17.81 17.63 10.47
C ALA A 631 -19.29 17.90 10.20
N VAL A 632 -20.16 16.89 10.26
CA VAL A 632 -21.59 17.02 9.91
C VAL A 632 -22.47 16.72 11.11
N GLY A 633 -22.99 17.75 11.78
CA GLY A 633 -23.94 17.52 12.88
C GLY A 633 -25.27 16.95 12.35
N VAL A 634 -25.66 15.76 12.77
CA VAL A 634 -26.99 15.18 12.50
C VAL A 634 -27.70 14.91 13.83
N ASN A 635 -29.02 15.15 13.89
CA ASN A 635 -29.87 14.83 15.05
C ASN A 635 -29.53 15.54 16.37
N GLY A 636 -28.83 16.68 16.33
CA GLY A 636 -28.53 17.49 17.52
C GLY A 636 -27.29 17.07 18.29
N GLU A 637 -26.41 16.26 17.70
CA GLU A 637 -25.05 16.00 18.22
C GLU A 637 -24.06 17.06 17.68
N ASP A 638 -23.14 17.50 18.54
CA ASP A 638 -22.13 18.50 18.21
C ASP A 638 -20.95 17.81 17.45
N PRO A 639 -20.62 18.24 16.21
CA PRO A 639 -19.52 17.65 15.45
C PRO A 639 -18.16 17.90 16.13
N GLN A 640 -17.21 16.99 15.94
CA GLN A 640 -15.88 17.11 16.56
C GLN A 640 -15.09 18.34 16.10
N ILE A 641 -15.25 18.74 14.83
CA ILE A 641 -14.67 19.94 14.24
C ILE A 641 -15.76 21.01 14.15
N THR A 642 -15.49 22.16 14.77
CA THR A 642 -16.35 23.34 14.71
C THR A 642 -15.66 24.49 13.99
N PHE A 643 -16.43 25.32 13.29
CA PHE A 643 -15.93 26.45 12.52
C PHE A 643 -16.50 27.76 13.05
N SER A 644 -15.63 28.78 13.12
CA SER A 644 -16.01 30.17 13.31
C SER A 644 -15.42 30.98 12.17
N VAL A 645 -16.29 31.67 11.42
CA VAL A 645 -15.90 32.47 10.25
C VAL A 645 -16.30 33.93 10.46
N ALA A 646 -15.36 34.82 10.20
CA ALA A 646 -15.59 36.27 10.18
C ALA A 646 -15.28 36.82 8.78
N GLY A 647 -16.14 37.71 8.28
CA GLY A 647 -16.00 38.31 6.94
C GLY A 647 -16.73 37.56 5.82
N ALA A 648 -17.33 36.40 6.12
CA ALA A 648 -18.21 35.60 5.27
C ALA A 648 -19.14 34.74 6.17
N THR A 649 -20.13 34.09 5.57
CA THR A 649 -20.92 33.02 6.19
C THR A 649 -20.31 31.67 5.84
N SER A 650 -20.35 30.69 6.74
CA SER A 650 -19.92 29.31 6.46
C SER A 650 -21.13 28.39 6.34
N GLN A 651 -21.16 27.57 5.28
CA GLN A 651 -22.13 26.49 5.11
C GLN A 651 -21.59 25.12 5.58
N GLY A 652 -20.40 25.10 6.20
CA GLY A 652 -19.75 23.87 6.66
C GLY A 652 -18.92 23.17 5.58
N ILE A 653 -18.35 22.02 5.94
CA ILE A 653 -17.58 21.22 4.97
C ILE A 653 -18.55 20.60 3.96
N GLN A 654 -18.23 20.76 2.68
CA GLN A 654 -18.99 20.13 1.60
C GLN A 654 -18.85 18.62 1.69
N THR A 655 -19.99 17.95 1.79
CA THR A 655 -20.06 16.49 1.88
C THR A 655 -20.07 15.83 0.50
N THR A 656 -20.21 16.62 -0.57
CA THR A 656 -20.34 16.13 -1.95
C THR A 656 -19.84 17.17 -2.98
N GLY A 657 -19.87 16.84 -4.28
CA GLY A 657 -19.44 17.71 -5.38
C GLY A 657 -17.92 17.81 -5.59
N GLU A 658 -17.50 18.65 -6.54
CA GLU A 658 -16.07 18.90 -6.84
C GLU A 658 -15.28 19.42 -5.63
N HIS A 659 -15.96 20.12 -4.73
CA HIS A 659 -15.36 20.70 -3.52
C HIS A 659 -15.54 19.83 -2.27
N LYS A 660 -15.87 18.55 -2.42
CA LYS A 660 -16.02 17.60 -1.29
C LYS A 660 -14.79 17.65 -0.36
N GLY A 661 -15.04 17.81 0.94
CA GLY A 661 -13.98 17.95 1.96
C GLY A 661 -13.47 19.39 2.16
N MET A 662 -14.01 20.38 1.45
CA MET A 662 -13.65 21.79 1.59
C MET A 662 -14.76 22.54 2.35
N LEU A 663 -14.39 23.53 3.17
CA LEU A 663 -15.31 24.45 3.83
C LEU A 663 -15.88 25.43 2.80
N LYS A 664 -17.20 25.44 2.61
CA LYS A 664 -17.89 26.41 1.73
C LYS A 664 -18.18 27.70 2.49
N LEU A 665 -17.77 28.81 1.89
CA LEU A 665 -18.08 30.16 2.29
C LEU A 665 -19.11 30.76 1.34
N THR A 666 -20.06 31.51 1.90
CA THR A 666 -21.08 32.29 1.18
C THR A 666 -21.12 33.71 1.75
N ASP A 667 -21.88 34.61 1.11
CA ASP A 667 -22.06 36.00 1.56
C ASP A 667 -20.72 36.73 1.83
N ILE A 668 -19.77 36.55 0.91
CA ILE A 668 -18.43 37.13 1.05
C ILE A 668 -18.54 38.65 0.95
N ASN A 669 -17.94 39.36 1.90
CA ASN A 669 -18.08 40.81 2.01
C ASN A 669 -17.67 41.55 0.71
N ASP A 670 -18.51 42.49 0.27
CA ASP A 670 -18.28 43.33 -0.93
C ASP A 670 -17.13 44.35 -0.79
N SER A 671 -16.55 44.50 0.40
CA SER A 671 -15.45 45.43 0.63
C SER A 671 -14.10 44.83 0.23
N SER A 672 -13.48 45.37 -0.83
CA SER A 672 -12.18 44.92 -1.36
C SER A 672 -10.95 45.16 -0.47
N GLN A 673 -11.15 45.51 0.80
CA GLN A 673 -10.11 45.54 1.84
C GLN A 673 -10.46 44.72 3.09
N GLY A 674 -11.45 43.83 2.99
CA GLY A 674 -11.83 42.91 4.05
C GLY A 674 -10.86 41.74 4.23
N VAL A 675 -10.97 41.07 5.37
CA VAL A 675 -10.25 39.81 5.65
C VAL A 675 -11.30 38.78 6.03
N VAL A 676 -11.26 37.62 5.35
CA VAL A 676 -12.01 36.45 5.79
C VAL A 676 -11.12 35.67 6.74
N THR A 677 -11.55 35.54 8.00
CA THR A 677 -10.83 34.75 9.00
C THR A 677 -11.62 33.51 9.34
N VAL A 678 -11.02 32.35 9.11
CA VAL A 678 -11.57 31.04 9.46
C VAL A 678 -10.81 30.50 10.66
N THR A 679 -11.54 30.09 11.68
CA THR A 679 -11.03 29.33 12.82
C THR A 679 -11.70 27.97 12.85
N ALA A 680 -10.92 26.91 12.73
CA ALA A 680 -11.35 25.53 12.93
C ALA A 680 -10.89 25.07 14.32
N MET A 681 -11.77 24.41 15.07
CA MET A 681 -11.52 24.00 16.45
C MET A 681 -11.99 22.57 16.71
N ILE A 682 -11.13 21.79 17.37
CA ILE A 682 -11.45 20.52 18.02
C ILE A 682 -11.26 20.74 19.51
N ALA A 683 -12.30 20.49 20.30
CA ALA A 683 -12.29 20.68 21.74
C ALA A 683 -12.98 19.50 22.45
N THR A 684 -12.28 18.37 22.54
CA THR A 684 -12.73 17.18 23.27
C THR A 684 -11.89 16.97 24.53
N PRO A 685 -12.29 16.07 25.46
CA PRO A 685 -11.46 15.74 26.62
C PRO A 685 -10.06 15.19 26.27
N ASN A 686 -9.90 14.56 25.10
CA ASN A 686 -8.65 13.93 24.67
C ASN A 686 -7.88 14.74 23.61
N ALA A 687 -8.53 15.72 22.95
CA ALA A 687 -7.91 16.53 21.90
C ALA A 687 -8.27 18.01 22.01
N ASN A 688 -7.27 18.87 21.86
CA ASN A 688 -7.46 20.33 21.78
C ASN A 688 -6.60 20.87 20.63
N SER A 689 -7.26 21.21 19.53
CA SER A 689 -6.63 21.72 18.31
C SER A 689 -7.37 22.95 17.82
N VAL A 690 -6.63 24.03 17.57
CA VAL A 690 -7.17 25.26 17.00
C VAL A 690 -6.29 25.69 15.84
N ALA A 691 -6.89 25.86 14.67
CA ALA A 691 -6.26 26.43 13.50
C ALA A 691 -7.00 27.69 13.10
N THR A 692 -6.29 28.82 13.01
CA THR A 692 -6.84 30.09 12.53
C THR A 692 -6.06 30.53 11.31
N LYS A 693 -6.77 30.90 10.25
CA LYS A 693 -6.18 31.42 9.02
C LYS A 693 -7.01 32.57 8.46
N SER A 694 -6.30 33.58 7.98
CA SER A 694 -6.90 34.79 7.42
C SER A 694 -6.55 34.91 5.95
N TYR A 695 -7.56 35.21 5.12
CA TYR A 695 -7.45 35.43 3.70
C TYR A 695 -7.80 36.88 3.40
N THR A 696 -6.87 37.61 2.78
CA THR A 696 -7.11 38.98 2.35
C THR A 696 -7.98 38.97 1.09
N LEU A 697 -9.15 39.59 1.17
CA LEU A 697 -10.01 39.77 0.00
C LEU A 697 -9.30 40.63 -1.04
N GLN A 698 -9.38 40.21 -2.30
CA GLN A 698 -8.92 41.00 -3.42
C GLN A 698 -10.08 41.82 -4.01
N ASP A 699 -9.76 42.71 -4.94
CA ASP A 699 -10.76 43.50 -5.66
C ASP A 699 -11.76 42.59 -6.40
N ALA A 700 -13.02 43.05 -6.50
CA ALA A 700 -14.08 42.33 -7.20
C ALA A 700 -13.64 41.93 -8.62
N ARG A 701 -14.08 40.75 -9.07
CA ARG A 701 -13.66 40.17 -10.36
C ARG A 701 -14.09 41.08 -11.51
N THR A 702 -13.18 41.34 -12.43
CA THR A 702 -13.38 42.14 -13.62
C THR A 702 -12.88 41.39 -14.84
N PRO A 703 -13.62 41.39 -15.97
CA PRO A 703 -13.13 40.84 -17.23
C PRO A 703 -11.79 41.47 -17.63
N ASP A 704 -10.76 40.64 -17.84
CA ASP A 704 -9.40 41.12 -18.16
C ASP A 704 -8.88 40.53 -19.46
N THR A 705 -8.90 39.20 -19.61
CA THR A 705 -8.36 38.52 -20.80
C THR A 705 -9.39 37.66 -21.50
N ILE A 706 -9.13 37.31 -22.75
CA ILE A 706 -9.87 36.32 -23.51
C ILE A 706 -8.86 35.33 -24.09
N LYS A 707 -9.12 34.03 -24.00
CA LYS A 707 -8.20 32.97 -24.42
C LYS A 707 -8.92 31.91 -25.25
N VAL A 708 -8.14 31.12 -25.98
CA VAL A 708 -8.63 29.96 -26.73
C VAL A 708 -8.72 28.76 -25.78
N LYS A 709 -9.88 28.10 -25.75
CA LYS A 709 -10.14 26.88 -24.95
C LYS A 709 -9.68 25.63 -25.72
N THR A 710 -9.99 25.57 -27.02
CA THR A 710 -9.63 24.47 -27.93
C THR A 710 -8.85 24.98 -29.15
N ASP A 711 -7.63 24.46 -29.38
CA ASP A 711 -6.71 25.00 -30.39
C ASP A 711 -7.08 24.62 -31.84
N LEU A 712 -6.84 25.56 -32.75
CA LEU A 712 -7.30 25.54 -34.13
C LEU A 712 -6.31 24.90 -35.10
N ALA A 713 -6.82 24.22 -36.14
CA ALA A 713 -6.03 23.93 -37.34
C ALA A 713 -5.58 25.21 -38.05
N LYS A 714 -4.28 25.50 -38.09
CA LYS A 714 -3.72 26.73 -38.67
C LYS A 714 -3.99 26.88 -40.17
N LYS A 715 -4.42 25.80 -40.83
CA LYS A 715 -4.62 25.70 -42.26
C LYS A 715 -5.94 24.99 -42.57
N ILE A 716 -6.56 25.31 -43.70
CA ILE A 716 -7.84 24.74 -44.11
C ILE A 716 -7.85 24.40 -45.59
N LEU A 717 -8.43 23.25 -45.96
CA LEU A 717 -8.70 22.91 -47.37
C LEU A 717 -10.02 23.53 -47.86
N PRO A 718 -10.15 23.81 -49.17
CA PRO A 718 -11.43 24.23 -49.73
C PRO A 718 -12.56 23.22 -49.44
N GLY A 719 -13.65 23.69 -48.82
CA GLY A 719 -14.80 22.85 -48.45
C GLY A 719 -14.68 22.14 -47.10
N ALA A 720 -13.62 22.38 -46.33
CA ALA A 720 -13.50 21.96 -44.93
C ALA A 720 -14.14 22.98 -43.98
N GLU A 721 -14.45 22.54 -42.75
CA GLU A 721 -14.88 23.41 -41.65
C GLU A 721 -13.84 23.43 -40.53
N ALA A 722 -13.69 24.57 -39.85
CA ALA A 722 -12.89 24.68 -38.63
C ALA A 722 -13.73 25.29 -37.50
N LYS A 723 -13.76 24.63 -36.34
CA LYS A 723 -14.52 25.04 -35.13
C LYS A 723 -13.58 25.60 -34.06
N PHE A 724 -14.05 26.58 -33.28
CA PHE A 724 -13.23 27.32 -32.31
C PHE A 724 -13.98 27.59 -31.01
N GLU A 725 -13.31 27.48 -29.86
CA GLU A 725 -13.86 27.83 -28.54
C GLU A 725 -13.00 28.89 -27.82
N TYR A 726 -13.66 29.87 -27.22
CA TYR A 726 -13.03 30.98 -26.49
C TYR A 726 -13.72 31.20 -25.15
N ALA A 727 -12.95 31.64 -24.16
CA ALA A 727 -13.48 32.01 -22.84
C ALA A 727 -12.85 33.32 -22.33
N VAL A 728 -13.64 34.08 -21.59
CA VAL A 728 -13.23 35.29 -20.87
C VAL A 728 -12.71 34.91 -19.49
N TYR A 729 -11.58 35.50 -19.11
CA TYR A 729 -10.92 35.30 -17.83
C TYR A 729 -10.83 36.63 -17.08
N ASP A 730 -10.92 36.56 -15.76
CA ASP A 730 -10.75 37.69 -14.86
C ASP A 730 -9.26 38.09 -14.69
N GLN A 731 -9.03 39.15 -13.92
CA GLN A 731 -7.70 39.68 -13.61
C GLN A 731 -6.83 38.73 -12.77
N TYR A 732 -7.41 37.69 -12.20
CA TYR A 732 -6.71 36.64 -11.44
C TYR A 732 -6.46 35.39 -12.29
N GLY A 733 -6.90 35.39 -13.56
CA GLY A 733 -6.72 34.30 -14.51
C GLY A 733 -7.71 33.16 -14.36
N GLN A 734 -8.80 33.34 -13.61
CA GLN A 734 -9.90 32.37 -13.51
C GLN A 734 -10.92 32.64 -14.62
N GLU A 735 -11.53 31.57 -15.15
CA GLU A 735 -12.64 31.68 -16.12
C GLU A 735 -13.79 32.42 -15.44
N LEU A 736 -14.43 33.35 -16.14
CA LEU A 736 -15.50 34.13 -15.56
C LEU A 736 -16.82 33.33 -15.67
N ASP A 737 -17.17 32.64 -14.59
CA ASP A 737 -18.29 31.70 -14.46
C ASP A 737 -19.40 32.20 -13.51
N THR A 738 -19.23 33.40 -12.94
CA THR A 738 -20.16 34.04 -12.00
C THR A 738 -20.35 35.51 -12.39
N ILE A 739 -21.61 35.97 -12.44
CA ILE A 739 -21.95 37.20 -13.18
C ILE A 739 -22.31 38.35 -12.25
N GLN A 740 -21.79 39.52 -12.61
CA GLN A 740 -22.24 40.82 -12.13
C GLN A 740 -23.14 41.48 -13.19
N GLN A 741 -24.44 41.51 -12.91
CA GLN A 741 -25.52 42.30 -13.55
C GLN A 741 -25.37 42.64 -15.05
N VAL A 742 -26.26 42.09 -15.89
CA VAL A 742 -26.40 42.47 -17.32
C VAL A 742 -27.33 43.68 -17.47
N ASP A 743 -26.94 44.66 -18.31
CA ASP A 743 -27.80 45.80 -18.63
C ASP A 743 -28.88 45.47 -19.68
N ASN A 744 -29.84 46.39 -19.89
CA ASN A 744 -30.92 46.19 -20.86
C ASN A 744 -30.46 46.05 -22.32
N ASN A 745 -29.18 46.29 -22.61
CA ASN A 745 -28.58 46.15 -23.92
C ASN A 745 -27.67 44.91 -24.01
N GLY A 746 -27.69 44.03 -23.00
CA GLY A 746 -26.90 42.81 -22.99
C GLY A 746 -25.41 43.01 -22.66
N ASN A 747 -25.00 44.14 -22.06
CA ASN A 747 -23.62 44.32 -21.62
C ASN A 747 -23.46 43.96 -20.14
N VAL A 748 -22.32 43.36 -19.78
CA VAL A 748 -21.99 43.01 -18.39
C VAL A 748 -21.50 44.24 -17.63
N SER A 749 -22.12 44.57 -16.50
CA SER A 749 -21.80 45.76 -15.70
C SER A 749 -20.99 45.40 -14.46
N VAL A 750 -19.70 45.75 -14.48
CA VAL A 750 -18.79 45.53 -13.35
C VAL A 750 -18.18 46.86 -12.90
N ASN A 751 -18.34 47.18 -11.61
CA ASN A 751 -17.85 48.43 -11.01
C ASN A 751 -18.26 49.70 -11.80
N GLY A 752 -19.46 49.69 -12.38
CA GLY A 752 -20.02 50.80 -13.16
C GLY A 752 -19.54 50.90 -14.62
N PHE A 753 -18.64 50.02 -15.07
CA PHE A 753 -18.22 49.91 -16.47
C PHE A 753 -18.95 48.77 -17.18
N LEU A 754 -19.24 48.97 -18.46
CA LEU A 754 -19.86 47.96 -19.32
C LEU A 754 -18.79 47.18 -20.10
N TYR A 755 -18.96 45.87 -20.20
CA TYR A 755 -18.10 44.94 -20.93
C TYR A 755 -18.91 44.14 -21.95
N ARG A 756 -18.27 43.77 -23.07
CA ARG A 756 -18.85 42.93 -24.13
C ARG A 756 -17.78 42.25 -24.96
N VAL A 757 -18.15 41.23 -25.73
CA VAL A 757 -17.26 40.57 -26.69
C VAL A 757 -17.62 40.97 -28.13
N ALA A 758 -16.62 41.34 -28.91
CA ALA A 758 -16.76 41.62 -30.34
C ALA A 758 -15.89 40.67 -31.16
N VAL A 759 -16.45 40.11 -32.23
CA VAL A 759 -15.75 39.31 -33.23
C VAL A 759 -15.61 40.13 -34.50
N VAL A 760 -14.36 40.38 -34.88
CA VAL A 760 -14.00 41.03 -36.13
C VAL A 760 -13.40 39.98 -37.05
N THR A 761 -14.07 39.71 -38.16
CA THR A 761 -13.54 38.89 -39.25
C THR A 761 -13.07 39.80 -40.37
N SER A 762 -11.84 39.60 -40.87
CA SER A 762 -11.40 40.27 -42.10
C SER A 762 -11.36 39.26 -43.22
N ASN A 763 -12.34 39.37 -44.13
CA ASN A 763 -12.56 38.40 -45.20
C ASN A 763 -11.81 38.80 -46.46
N ASN A 764 -10.70 38.12 -46.77
CA ASN A 764 -10.31 37.87 -48.16
C ASN A 764 -10.83 36.48 -48.54
N GLY A 765 -12.11 36.37 -48.91
CA GLY A 765 -12.67 35.17 -49.57
C GLY A 765 -13.30 34.07 -48.69
N VAL A 766 -13.17 34.13 -47.36
CA VAL A 766 -13.81 33.19 -46.41
C VAL A 766 -14.94 33.91 -45.67
N GLU A 767 -16.16 33.37 -45.68
CA GLU A 767 -17.23 33.83 -44.77
C GLU A 767 -17.30 32.85 -43.59
N GLY A 768 -17.72 33.32 -42.42
CA GLY A 768 -17.97 32.46 -41.26
C GLY A 768 -19.40 32.66 -40.78
N SER A 769 -20.06 31.60 -40.36
CA SER A 769 -21.33 31.68 -39.64
C SER A 769 -21.08 32.15 -38.19
N LEU A 770 -21.83 33.15 -37.74
CA LEU A 770 -21.77 33.64 -36.37
C LEU A 770 -22.61 32.76 -35.44
N PRO A 771 -22.19 32.54 -34.18
CA PRO A 771 -23.00 31.88 -33.17
C PRO A 771 -24.33 32.61 -32.90
N THR A 772 -25.26 31.92 -32.24
CA THR A 772 -26.47 32.54 -31.66
C THR A 772 -26.09 33.67 -30.69
N GLY A 773 -26.89 34.74 -30.64
CA GLY A 773 -26.65 35.89 -29.74
C GLY A 773 -25.75 37.02 -30.29
N PHE A 774 -25.12 36.84 -31.45
CA PHE A 774 -24.33 37.89 -32.09
C PHE A 774 -25.19 38.82 -32.97
N THR A 775 -25.01 40.14 -32.78
CA THR A 775 -25.60 41.16 -33.67
C THR A 775 -24.54 41.71 -34.63
N LEU A 776 -24.82 41.70 -35.93
CA LEU A 776 -23.90 42.18 -36.97
C LEU A 776 -24.12 43.67 -37.26
N GLU A 777 -23.07 44.48 -37.10
CA GLU A 777 -23.06 45.90 -37.46
C GLU A 777 -21.72 46.26 -38.15
N ASN A 778 -21.77 46.85 -39.35
CA ASN A 778 -20.59 47.33 -40.09
C ASN A 778 -19.42 46.31 -40.20
N ALA A 779 -19.73 45.03 -40.49
CA ALA A 779 -18.77 43.92 -40.59
C ALA A 779 -18.07 43.50 -39.27
N THR A 780 -18.59 43.95 -38.12
CA THR A 780 -18.24 43.44 -36.79
C THR A 780 -19.46 42.79 -36.16
N ALA A 781 -19.30 41.58 -35.63
CA ALA A 781 -20.33 40.91 -34.87
C ALA A 781 -20.09 41.14 -33.38
N THR A 782 -21.08 41.65 -32.65
CA THR A 782 -20.95 41.88 -31.21
C THR A 782 -21.87 40.92 -30.46
N TYR A 783 -21.33 40.21 -29.50
CA TYR A 783 -22.11 39.45 -28.54
C TYR A 783 -22.50 40.38 -27.40
N THR A 784 -23.81 40.60 -27.28
CA THR A 784 -24.43 41.42 -26.26
C THR A 784 -25.33 40.52 -25.44
N GLY A 785 -24.70 39.76 -24.56
CA GLY A 785 -25.34 38.88 -23.62
C GLY A 785 -24.42 38.62 -22.44
N ASP A 786 -24.82 37.66 -21.64
CA ASP A 786 -24.04 37.24 -20.49
C ASP A 786 -22.68 36.64 -20.90
N LEU A 787 -21.60 37.05 -20.24
CA LEU A 787 -20.25 36.52 -20.51
C LEU A 787 -20.10 35.06 -20.06
N ASP A 788 -20.92 34.60 -19.11
CA ASP A 788 -20.97 33.19 -18.72
C ASP A 788 -21.61 32.35 -19.83
N ALA A 789 -22.82 32.74 -20.28
CA ALA A 789 -23.48 32.12 -21.43
C ALA A 789 -22.65 32.19 -22.72
N PHE A 790 -21.84 33.25 -22.89
CA PHE A 790 -20.80 33.31 -23.92
C PHE A 790 -19.85 32.11 -23.72
N ASN A 791 -19.15 32.03 -22.58
CA ASN A 791 -18.16 30.98 -22.30
C ASN A 791 -18.68 29.55 -22.52
N ASP A 792 -19.97 29.29 -22.31
CA ASP A 792 -20.63 28.00 -22.56
C ASP A 792 -20.91 27.70 -24.05
N GLU A 793 -21.39 28.67 -24.83
CA GLU A 793 -21.91 28.43 -26.19
C GLU A 793 -20.90 28.71 -27.33
N ASN A 794 -19.73 29.28 -27.04
CA ASN A 794 -18.84 29.92 -28.01
C ASN A 794 -18.19 29.02 -29.07
N LYS A 795 -18.95 28.58 -30.08
CA LYS A 795 -18.43 27.83 -31.23
C LYS A 795 -18.48 28.68 -32.48
N LEU A 796 -17.37 29.32 -32.85
CA LEU A 796 -17.24 29.94 -34.17
C LEU A 796 -17.01 28.84 -35.21
N ILE A 797 -17.57 28.98 -36.41
CA ILE A 797 -17.31 28.07 -37.54
C ILE A 797 -16.81 28.91 -38.72
N LEU A 798 -15.70 28.48 -39.34
CA LEU A 798 -15.26 28.99 -40.63
C LEU A 798 -15.59 27.97 -41.73
N ASP A 799 -16.38 28.39 -42.71
CA ASP A 799 -16.89 27.55 -43.80
C ASP A 799 -16.93 28.30 -45.15
N LYS A 800 -16.02 28.03 -46.13
CA LYS A 800 -16.35 28.36 -47.55
C LYS A 800 -15.50 27.70 -48.65
N ALA A 801 -16.19 27.42 -49.76
CA ALA A 801 -15.72 26.74 -50.97
C ALA A 801 -15.07 27.61 -52.07
N THR A 802 -14.94 28.94 -51.90
CA THR A 802 -14.52 29.86 -52.99
C THR A 802 -13.16 30.54 -52.79
N ALA A 803 -12.46 30.29 -51.69
CA ALA A 803 -11.17 30.89 -51.40
C ALA A 803 -10.06 30.27 -52.27
N VAL A 804 -9.06 31.07 -52.65
CA VAL A 804 -7.90 30.59 -53.42
C VAL A 804 -6.75 30.25 -52.48
N PRO A 805 -5.85 29.33 -52.88
CA PRO A 805 -4.69 28.99 -52.06
C PRO A 805 -3.83 30.23 -51.75
N GLY A 806 -3.51 30.41 -50.46
CA GLY A 806 -2.80 31.58 -49.94
C GLY A 806 -3.70 32.69 -49.39
N ASP A 807 -5.03 32.58 -49.53
CA ASP A 807 -5.95 33.44 -48.79
C ASP A 807 -5.83 33.17 -47.28
N ILE A 808 -5.89 34.21 -46.46
CA ILE A 808 -5.82 34.10 -44.99
C ILE A 808 -7.12 34.65 -44.42
N ALA A 809 -7.88 33.78 -43.76
CA ALA A 809 -8.99 34.19 -42.91
C ALA A 809 -8.45 34.58 -41.54
N ARG A 810 -8.73 35.80 -41.11
CA ARG A 810 -8.36 36.27 -39.77
C ARG A 810 -9.61 36.44 -38.93
N VAL A 811 -9.66 35.70 -37.83
CA VAL A 811 -10.65 35.85 -36.76
C VAL A 811 -9.98 36.59 -35.63
N LYS A 812 -10.47 37.80 -35.31
CA LYS A 812 -10.08 38.55 -34.13
C LYS A 812 -11.24 38.59 -33.15
N VAL A 813 -11.15 37.86 -32.04
CA VAL A 813 -12.11 37.94 -30.93
C VAL A 813 -11.57 38.94 -29.92
N VAL A 814 -12.39 39.91 -29.52
CA VAL A 814 -11.99 41.08 -28.76
C VAL A 814 -12.88 41.24 -27.55
N LEU A 815 -12.28 41.32 -26.36
CA LEU A 815 -12.95 41.80 -25.17
C LEU A 815 -12.88 43.33 -25.14
N GLN A 816 -14.04 43.99 -25.03
CA GLN A 816 -14.15 45.44 -25.03
C GLN A 816 -14.70 45.95 -23.70
N LYS A 817 -14.24 47.15 -23.31
CA LYS A 817 -14.69 47.89 -22.13
C LYS A 817 -15.17 49.29 -22.51
N ALA A 818 -16.26 49.74 -21.91
CA ALA A 818 -16.77 51.11 -22.09
C ALA A 818 -15.76 52.16 -21.58
N THR A 819 -15.62 53.27 -22.31
CA THR A 819 -14.64 54.32 -21.98
C THR A 819 -15.03 55.16 -20.76
N GLU A 820 -16.31 55.17 -20.40
CA GLU A 820 -16.86 55.90 -19.26
C GLU A 820 -17.85 55.00 -18.51
N ALA A 821 -18.08 55.30 -17.23
CA ALA A 821 -19.01 54.55 -16.39
C ALA A 821 -20.45 55.06 -16.55
N GLY A 822 -21.44 54.17 -16.63
CA GLY A 822 -22.88 54.51 -16.66
C GLY A 822 -23.68 53.88 -17.80
N ALA A 823 -25.02 53.88 -17.67
CA ALA A 823 -25.93 53.31 -18.65
C ALA A 823 -26.08 54.24 -19.89
N GLY A 824 -25.93 53.68 -21.10
CA GLY A 824 -26.11 54.40 -22.37
C GLY A 824 -24.82 54.87 -23.07
N VAL A 825 -23.66 54.34 -22.68
CA VAL A 825 -22.35 54.69 -23.26
C VAL A 825 -22.23 54.11 -24.69
N ALA A 826 -21.88 54.96 -25.65
CA ALA A 826 -21.78 54.59 -27.07
C ALA A 826 -20.36 54.16 -27.50
N THR A 827 -19.35 54.32 -26.63
CA THR A 827 -17.94 54.13 -26.98
C THR A 827 -17.27 53.05 -26.13
N PHE A 828 -16.73 52.04 -26.82
CA PHE A 828 -16.01 50.92 -26.24
C PHE A 828 -14.56 50.90 -26.76
N THR A 829 -13.64 50.42 -25.94
CA THR A 829 -12.22 50.21 -26.28
C THR A 829 -11.84 48.75 -26.09
N ASP A 830 -11.05 48.22 -27.02
CA ASP A 830 -10.43 46.89 -26.92
C ASP A 830 -9.50 46.82 -25.70
N ILE A 831 -9.72 45.87 -24.79
CA ILE A 831 -8.85 45.64 -23.62
C ILE A 831 -8.05 44.35 -23.74
N ALA A 832 -8.62 43.33 -24.38
CA ALA A 832 -7.91 42.10 -24.74
C ALA A 832 -8.41 41.58 -26.08
N HIS A 833 -7.58 40.80 -26.77
CA HIS A 833 -8.00 40.14 -28.00
C HIS A 833 -7.16 38.89 -28.25
N VAL A 834 -7.77 37.95 -28.96
CA VAL A 834 -7.09 36.83 -29.59
C VAL A 834 -7.28 36.95 -31.09
N THR A 835 -6.19 36.82 -31.82
CA THR A 835 -6.23 36.74 -33.29
C THR A 835 -5.79 35.36 -33.71
N ARG A 836 -6.60 34.72 -34.56
CA ARG A 836 -6.26 33.48 -35.23
C ARG A 836 -6.32 33.68 -36.73
N ASP A 837 -5.21 33.35 -37.37
CA ASP A 837 -5.08 33.31 -38.83
C ASP A 837 -5.23 31.86 -39.28
N VAL A 838 -6.07 31.65 -40.28
CA VAL A 838 -6.25 30.37 -40.96
C VAL A 838 -5.92 30.57 -42.42
N GLU A 839 -4.87 29.89 -42.88
CA GLU A 839 -4.45 29.93 -44.28
C GLU A 839 -5.19 28.87 -45.10
N VAL A 840 -5.76 29.27 -46.23
CA VAL A 840 -6.33 28.36 -47.22
C VAL A 840 -5.19 27.73 -47.99
N VAL A 841 -5.05 26.42 -47.89
CA VAL A 841 -4.02 25.66 -48.62
C VAL A 841 -4.54 25.16 -49.96
N ALA A 842 -3.61 24.83 -50.87
CA ALA A 842 -3.95 24.26 -52.16
C ALA A 842 -4.69 22.93 -51.99
N ALA A 843 -5.65 22.66 -52.88
CA ALA A 843 -6.41 21.41 -52.85
C ALA A 843 -5.48 20.18 -53.01
N ASP A 844 -4.35 20.34 -53.70
CA ASP A 844 -3.29 19.36 -53.93
C ASP A 844 -2.08 19.54 -52.99
N ALA A 845 -2.27 20.13 -51.80
CA ALA A 845 -1.18 20.25 -50.82
C ALA A 845 -0.63 18.87 -50.38
N ASP A 846 0.68 18.76 -50.18
CA ASP A 846 1.28 17.52 -49.67
C ASP A 846 0.99 17.39 -48.16
N LEU A 847 0.10 16.45 -47.81
CA LEU A 847 -0.41 16.25 -46.45
C LEU A 847 -0.07 14.85 -45.92
N SER A 848 0.31 14.81 -44.64
CA SER A 848 0.46 13.60 -43.86
C SER A 848 -0.79 13.33 -43.04
N TYR A 849 -1.24 12.08 -43.03
CA TYR A 849 -2.47 11.67 -42.35
C TYR A 849 -2.20 10.70 -41.20
N SER A 850 -2.88 10.92 -40.09
CA SER A 850 -2.88 10.06 -38.90
C SER A 850 -4.28 10.00 -38.28
N ILE A 851 -4.51 9.02 -37.41
CA ILE A 851 -5.71 8.96 -36.57
C ILE A 851 -5.32 9.46 -35.18
N SER A 852 -6.14 10.32 -34.56
CA SER A 852 -5.89 10.77 -33.19
C SER A 852 -5.83 9.56 -32.24
N PRO A 853 -4.90 9.56 -31.26
CA PRO A 853 -4.89 8.53 -30.23
C PRO A 853 -6.23 8.49 -29.52
N MET A 854 -6.83 7.31 -29.42
CA MET A 854 -8.04 7.10 -28.65
C MET A 854 -7.73 6.30 -27.39
N GLY A 855 -8.41 6.66 -26.30
CA GLY A 855 -8.37 5.88 -25.06
C GLY A 855 -9.03 4.50 -25.23
N ASP A 856 -9.02 3.71 -24.17
CA ASP A 856 -9.63 2.39 -24.17
C ASP A 856 -11.14 2.47 -24.49
N LEU A 857 -11.67 1.38 -25.03
CA LEU A 857 -13.10 1.17 -25.27
C LEU A 857 -13.67 0.29 -24.17
N TYR A 858 -14.96 0.45 -23.90
CA TYR A 858 -15.67 -0.37 -22.96
C TYR A 858 -16.25 -1.62 -23.62
N ASN A 859 -16.19 -2.76 -22.93
CA ASN A 859 -16.89 -3.99 -23.32
C ASN A 859 -18.39 -3.76 -23.21
N THR A 860 -19.14 -3.78 -24.32
CA THR A 860 -20.59 -3.53 -24.30
C THR A 860 -21.44 -4.81 -24.25
N LEU A 861 -20.86 -5.99 -24.53
CA LEU A 861 -21.61 -7.26 -24.63
C LEU A 861 -21.45 -8.17 -23.42
N ASP A 862 -20.26 -8.27 -22.81
CA ASP A 862 -20.06 -9.16 -21.65
C ASP A 862 -20.28 -8.45 -20.29
N SER A 863 -20.68 -7.18 -20.28
CA SER A 863 -20.72 -6.32 -19.10
C SER A 863 -22.13 -5.85 -18.67
N ASP A 864 -23.20 -6.38 -19.28
CA ASP A 864 -24.60 -5.93 -19.13
C ASP A 864 -24.86 -4.45 -19.47
N ALA A 865 -23.87 -3.76 -20.05
CA ALA A 865 -23.99 -2.35 -20.41
C ALA A 865 -24.83 -2.07 -21.66
N VAL A 866 -25.11 -3.09 -22.45
CA VAL A 866 -26.19 -3.07 -23.41
C VAL A 866 -27.29 -3.92 -22.83
N SER A 867 -28.44 -3.32 -22.56
CA SER A 867 -29.58 -4.08 -22.08
C SER A 867 -30.03 -5.08 -23.14
N ASP A 868 -30.35 -6.30 -22.71
CA ASP A 868 -30.95 -7.32 -23.56
C ASP A 868 -32.39 -6.97 -23.99
N THR A 869 -32.96 -5.90 -23.44
CA THR A 869 -34.28 -5.37 -23.74
C THR A 869 -34.24 -3.87 -23.99
N ASP A 870 -35.29 -3.34 -24.61
CA ASP A 870 -35.42 -1.89 -24.77
C ASP A 870 -35.53 -1.20 -23.39
N VAL A 871 -34.82 -0.08 -23.22
CA VAL A 871 -34.78 0.68 -21.96
C VAL A 871 -35.73 1.87 -22.05
N THR A 872 -36.68 1.96 -21.12
CA THR A 872 -37.60 3.10 -21.04
C THR A 872 -37.03 4.19 -20.15
N TYR A 873 -37.08 5.43 -20.62
CA TYR A 873 -36.74 6.64 -19.87
C TYR A 873 -37.85 7.69 -20.02
N ALA A 874 -37.78 8.80 -19.29
CA ALA A 874 -38.87 9.80 -19.28
C ALA A 874 -39.19 10.39 -20.66
N GLY A 875 -38.19 10.49 -21.55
CA GLY A 875 -38.34 11.05 -22.90
C GLY A 875 -38.60 10.04 -24.02
N GLY A 876 -38.60 8.72 -23.74
CA GLY A 876 -38.79 7.72 -24.79
C GLY A 876 -38.24 6.32 -24.48
N THR A 877 -37.77 5.63 -25.52
CA THR A 877 -37.24 4.27 -25.43
C THR A 877 -35.91 4.18 -26.17
N LEU A 878 -34.88 3.68 -25.49
CA LEU A 878 -33.58 3.35 -26.07
C LEU A 878 -33.61 1.88 -26.51
N THR A 879 -33.60 1.66 -27.83
CA THR A 879 -33.73 0.30 -28.38
C THR A 879 -32.42 -0.48 -28.29
N VAL A 880 -32.50 -1.81 -28.23
CA VAL A 880 -31.31 -2.67 -28.27
C VAL A 880 -30.48 -2.46 -29.55
N ALA A 881 -31.14 -2.12 -30.67
CA ALA A 881 -30.47 -1.85 -31.93
C ALA A 881 -29.61 -0.58 -31.88
N GLU A 882 -30.15 0.51 -31.32
CA GLU A 882 -29.42 1.77 -31.13
C GLU A 882 -28.23 1.61 -30.19
N GLN A 883 -28.39 0.89 -29.08
CA GLN A 883 -27.31 0.62 -28.12
C GLN A 883 -26.11 -0.08 -28.75
N LYS A 884 -26.36 -0.95 -29.72
CA LYS A 884 -25.34 -1.74 -30.43
C LYS A 884 -24.81 -1.03 -31.66
N ASP A 885 -25.44 0.01 -32.18
CA ASP A 885 -24.99 0.64 -33.42
C ASP A 885 -23.84 1.61 -33.13
N PRO A 886 -22.63 1.43 -33.73
CA PRO A 886 -21.51 2.34 -33.52
C PRO A 886 -21.82 3.79 -33.88
N THR A 887 -22.81 4.05 -34.75
CA THR A 887 -23.18 5.39 -35.22
C THR A 887 -24.32 6.04 -34.43
N LEU A 888 -24.98 5.29 -33.53
CA LEU A 888 -26.12 5.79 -32.73
C LEU A 888 -25.88 5.67 -31.23
N SER A 889 -24.98 4.79 -30.80
CA SER A 889 -24.69 4.54 -29.39
C SER A 889 -23.74 5.57 -28.82
N LYS A 890 -24.06 6.09 -27.63
CA LYS A 890 -23.20 7.03 -26.91
C LYS A 890 -21.92 6.37 -26.37
N LEU A 891 -21.93 5.03 -26.27
CA LEU A 891 -20.77 4.23 -25.85
C LEU A 891 -19.71 4.11 -26.95
N ALA A 892 -19.98 4.59 -28.17
CA ALA A 892 -19.01 4.64 -29.25
C ALA A 892 -18.12 5.88 -29.14
N LYS A 893 -16.86 5.75 -29.58
CA LYS A 893 -15.93 6.87 -29.71
C LYS A 893 -15.78 7.28 -31.16
N GLU A 894 -15.74 8.58 -31.39
CA GLU A 894 -15.45 9.16 -32.70
C GLU A 894 -13.99 8.91 -33.09
N ILE A 895 -13.77 8.62 -34.37
CA ILE A 895 -12.47 8.42 -34.97
C ILE A 895 -12.07 9.72 -35.69
N GLU A 896 -11.21 10.50 -35.04
CA GLU A 896 -10.73 11.76 -35.61
C GLU A 896 -9.56 11.52 -36.59
N LEU A 897 -9.75 11.92 -37.85
CA LEU A 897 -8.71 11.95 -38.87
C LEU A 897 -7.95 13.27 -38.80
N VAL A 898 -6.64 13.21 -38.58
CA VAL A 898 -5.76 14.38 -38.51
C VAL A 898 -4.90 14.45 -39.77
N ALA A 899 -4.93 15.60 -40.44
CA ALA A 899 -3.94 15.95 -41.45
C ALA A 899 -2.95 16.99 -40.93
N THR A 900 -1.68 16.83 -41.28
CA THR A 900 -0.63 17.83 -41.06
C THR A 900 0.13 18.09 -42.34
N ASP A 901 0.59 19.31 -42.53
CA ASP A 901 1.50 19.63 -43.62
C ASP A 901 2.96 19.21 -43.31
N ALA A 902 3.89 19.54 -44.21
CA ALA A 902 5.31 19.26 -44.02
C ALA A 902 5.96 19.98 -42.83
N ALA A 903 5.36 21.05 -42.31
CA ALA A 903 5.80 21.76 -41.12
C ALA A 903 5.24 21.16 -39.82
N GLY A 904 4.32 20.18 -39.94
CA GLY A 904 3.61 19.58 -38.81
C GLY A 904 2.41 20.39 -38.34
N ASP A 905 1.99 21.42 -39.08
CA ASP A 905 0.82 22.22 -38.74
C ASP A 905 -0.46 21.47 -39.12
N LYS A 906 -1.44 21.42 -38.19
CA LYS A 906 -2.75 20.79 -38.43
C LYS A 906 -3.50 21.50 -39.57
N VAL A 907 -4.06 20.70 -40.46
CA VAL A 907 -4.86 21.15 -41.61
C VAL A 907 -6.29 20.60 -41.47
N ALA A 908 -7.28 21.49 -41.46
CA ALA A 908 -8.69 21.10 -41.46
C ALA A 908 -9.07 20.48 -42.80
N LEU A 909 -9.76 19.33 -42.74
CA LEU A 909 -10.14 18.51 -43.88
C LEU A 909 -11.66 18.56 -44.10
N PRO A 910 -12.15 18.44 -45.35
CA PRO A 910 -13.54 18.08 -45.58
C PRO A 910 -13.80 16.65 -45.09
N ASP A 911 -15.06 16.34 -44.79
CA ASP A 911 -15.47 15.00 -44.43
C ASP A 911 -15.15 14.03 -45.57
N SER A 912 -14.22 13.12 -45.30
CA SER A 912 -13.54 12.34 -46.35
C SER A 912 -13.48 10.85 -46.05
N ILE A 913 -13.86 10.42 -44.84
CA ILE A 913 -13.90 9.01 -44.46
C ILE A 913 -14.98 8.30 -45.27
N GLN A 914 -14.61 7.19 -45.91
CA GLN A 914 -15.47 6.41 -46.79
C GLN A 914 -15.91 5.11 -46.13
N ALA A 915 -15.02 4.49 -45.36
CA ALA A 915 -15.30 3.23 -44.69
C ALA A 915 -14.40 3.04 -43.47
N VAL A 916 -14.95 2.40 -42.44
CA VAL A 916 -14.19 1.87 -41.31
C VAL A 916 -14.57 0.41 -41.10
N TYR A 917 -13.57 -0.43 -40.84
CA TYR A 917 -13.80 -1.83 -40.50
C TYR A 917 -12.80 -2.31 -39.45
N THR A 918 -13.21 -3.29 -38.66
CA THR A 918 -12.37 -3.96 -37.66
C THR A 918 -11.96 -5.33 -38.18
N ASP A 919 -10.75 -5.78 -37.83
CA ASP A 919 -10.29 -7.13 -38.15
C ASP A 919 -10.99 -8.21 -37.31
N ASN A 920 -11.50 -7.81 -36.14
CA ASN A 920 -12.24 -8.67 -35.23
C ASN A 920 -13.53 -7.98 -34.72
N PRO A 921 -14.67 -8.16 -35.42
CA PRO A 921 -15.95 -7.58 -35.01
C PRO A 921 -16.51 -8.17 -33.71
N ALA A 922 -15.97 -9.29 -33.22
CA ALA A 922 -16.33 -9.82 -31.91
C ALA A 922 -15.74 -8.95 -30.79
N ILE A 923 -14.54 -8.37 -30.99
CA ILE A 923 -13.88 -7.51 -30.00
C ILE A 923 -14.36 -6.07 -30.15
N ALA A 924 -14.37 -5.48 -31.34
CA ALA A 924 -14.81 -4.10 -31.55
C ALA A 924 -15.55 -3.96 -32.88
N ARG A 925 -16.58 -3.11 -32.92
CA ARG A 925 -17.36 -2.81 -34.13
C ARG A 925 -17.16 -1.36 -34.53
N ALA A 926 -17.27 -1.06 -35.81
CA ALA A 926 -17.10 0.29 -36.33
C ALA A 926 -18.13 0.58 -37.41
N GLY A 927 -18.45 1.87 -37.59
CA GLY A 927 -19.42 2.33 -38.57
C GLY A 927 -19.13 3.77 -39.01
N VAL A 928 -19.69 4.15 -40.16
CA VAL A 928 -19.63 5.52 -40.67
C VAL A 928 -21.06 6.05 -40.73
N ALA A 929 -21.30 7.20 -40.11
CA ALA A 929 -22.59 7.89 -40.11
C ALA A 929 -22.86 8.57 -41.46
N GLY A 930 -24.08 9.09 -41.65
CA GLY A 930 -24.53 9.68 -42.91
C GLY A 930 -23.83 10.99 -43.29
N ASP A 931 -23.17 11.62 -42.33
CA ASP A 931 -22.31 12.81 -42.45
C ASP A 931 -20.82 12.44 -42.66
N ASN A 932 -20.52 11.16 -42.92
CA ASN A 932 -19.16 10.63 -43.06
C ASN A 932 -18.31 10.62 -41.78
N THR A 933 -18.90 10.90 -40.60
CA THR A 933 -18.22 10.74 -39.32
C THR A 933 -18.07 9.26 -38.96
N ALA A 934 -16.88 8.83 -38.57
CA ALA A 934 -16.60 7.42 -38.27
C ALA A 934 -16.52 7.17 -36.77
N TYR A 935 -17.07 6.05 -36.33
CA TYR A 935 -17.14 5.67 -34.92
C TYR A 935 -16.67 4.23 -34.71
N VAL A 936 -16.12 3.96 -33.53
CA VAL A 936 -15.77 2.62 -33.05
C VAL A 936 -16.35 2.38 -31.65
N ILE A 937 -16.93 1.21 -31.43
CA ILE A 937 -17.51 0.77 -30.16
C ILE A 937 -16.88 -0.57 -29.75
N GLY A 938 -16.55 -0.71 -28.48
CA GLY A 938 -16.08 -1.99 -27.92
C GLY A 938 -17.22 -2.99 -27.82
N ASN A 939 -16.93 -4.27 -28.00
CA ASN A 939 -17.92 -5.35 -28.00
C ASN A 939 -17.54 -6.49 -27.05
N GLN A 940 -16.29 -6.97 -27.04
CA GLN A 940 -15.77 -7.95 -26.08
C GLN A 940 -14.36 -7.60 -25.65
N LYS A 941 -13.96 -7.98 -24.43
CA LYS A 941 -12.61 -7.75 -23.90
C LYS A 941 -11.52 -8.26 -24.85
N GLY A 942 -10.55 -7.41 -25.16
CA GLY A 942 -9.41 -7.78 -26.00
C GLY A 942 -8.85 -6.60 -26.80
N THR A 943 -8.09 -6.90 -27.85
CA THR A 943 -7.53 -5.88 -28.76
C THR A 943 -7.98 -6.18 -30.19
N ALA A 944 -8.43 -5.15 -30.90
CA ALA A 944 -8.79 -5.23 -32.31
C ALA A 944 -8.02 -4.19 -33.12
N LYS A 945 -7.74 -4.49 -34.37
CA LYS A 945 -7.18 -3.55 -35.34
C LYS A 945 -8.31 -2.90 -36.12
N VAL A 946 -8.32 -1.57 -36.15
CA VAL A 946 -9.28 -0.77 -36.90
C VAL A 946 -8.60 -0.21 -38.14
N SER A 947 -9.25 -0.34 -39.28
CA SER A 947 -8.80 0.19 -40.57
C SER A 947 -9.76 1.28 -41.03
N VAL A 948 -9.24 2.50 -41.21
CA VAL A 948 -10.01 3.66 -41.66
C VAL A 948 -9.58 3.99 -43.08
N SER A 949 -10.52 3.94 -44.02
CA SER A 949 -10.32 4.30 -45.42
C SER A 949 -11.00 5.62 -45.71
N PHE A 950 -10.24 6.58 -46.22
CA PHE A 950 -10.70 7.93 -46.53
C PHE A 950 -10.10 8.39 -47.86
N LEU A 951 -10.69 9.42 -48.46
CA LEU A 951 -10.08 10.11 -49.60
C LEU A 951 -9.10 11.15 -49.07
N ASN A 952 -7.83 11.10 -49.51
CA ASN A 952 -6.92 12.21 -49.27
C ASN A 952 -7.35 13.43 -50.09
N ASN A 953 -6.65 14.54 -49.91
CA ASN A 953 -6.94 15.81 -50.59
C ASN A 953 -6.76 15.73 -52.12
N GLU A 954 -6.01 14.76 -52.64
CA GLU A 954 -5.87 14.48 -54.08
C GLU A 954 -6.98 13.57 -54.64
N GLY A 955 -7.90 13.09 -53.79
CA GLY A 955 -8.98 12.17 -54.17
C GLY A 955 -8.55 10.70 -54.26
N GLU A 956 -7.38 10.34 -53.75
CA GLU A 956 -6.90 8.96 -53.65
C GLU A 956 -7.39 8.30 -52.36
N THR A 957 -7.72 7.00 -52.42
CA THR A 957 -8.10 6.25 -51.23
C THR A 957 -6.87 5.86 -50.41
N VAL A 958 -6.81 6.36 -49.18
CA VAL A 958 -5.76 6.04 -48.20
C VAL A 958 -6.37 5.24 -47.05
N THR A 959 -5.67 4.20 -46.60
CA THR A 959 -6.06 3.40 -45.43
C THR A 959 -5.06 3.58 -44.29
N LYS A 960 -5.54 4.01 -43.12
CA LYS A 960 -4.76 4.05 -41.88
C LYS A 960 -5.25 2.98 -40.93
N ASN A 961 -4.30 2.41 -40.19
CA ASN A 961 -4.56 1.34 -39.25
C ASN A 961 -4.11 1.77 -37.85
N PHE A 962 -4.91 1.44 -36.85
CA PHE A 962 -4.56 1.58 -35.45
C PHE A 962 -5.19 0.44 -34.64
N SER A 963 -4.81 0.31 -33.38
CA SER A 963 -5.34 -0.71 -32.48
C SER A 963 -6.18 -0.07 -31.39
N VAL A 964 -7.29 -0.72 -31.05
CA VAL A 964 -8.13 -0.40 -29.90
C VAL A 964 -8.06 -1.52 -28.89
N THR A 965 -8.06 -1.15 -27.61
CA THR A 965 -8.16 -2.10 -26.50
C THR A 965 -9.53 -1.94 -25.87
N VAL A 966 -10.23 -3.06 -25.73
CA VAL A 966 -11.53 -3.15 -25.08
C VAL A 966 -11.32 -3.73 -23.69
N LYS A 967 -11.67 -2.97 -22.67
CA LYS A 967 -11.55 -3.33 -21.26
C LYS A 967 -12.87 -3.83 -20.71
N ASP A 968 -12.77 -4.58 -19.62
CA ASP A 968 -13.86 -5.31 -18.97
C ASP A 968 -14.09 -4.81 -17.54
N ASP A 969 -13.63 -3.59 -17.27
CA ASP A 969 -13.80 -2.94 -15.98
C ASP A 969 -15.21 -2.32 -15.96
N ALA A 970 -15.90 -2.37 -14.82
CA ALA A 970 -17.27 -1.86 -14.69
C ALA A 970 -17.39 -0.41 -15.18
N LEU A 971 -18.48 -0.08 -15.87
CA LEU A 971 -18.77 1.31 -16.22
C LEU A 971 -19.22 2.04 -14.97
N THR A 972 -18.46 3.06 -14.58
CA THR A 972 -18.74 3.84 -13.37
C THR A 972 -18.67 5.31 -13.69
N ALA A 973 -19.61 6.09 -13.16
CA ALA A 973 -19.48 7.54 -13.18
C ALA A 973 -18.20 7.95 -12.45
N THR A 974 -17.38 8.76 -13.10
CA THR A 974 -16.18 9.39 -12.53
C THR A 974 -16.41 10.87 -12.21
N LYS A 975 -17.39 11.48 -12.87
CA LYS A 975 -17.82 12.87 -12.62
C LYS A 975 -19.33 12.98 -12.80
N ILE A 976 -19.97 13.81 -11.99
CA ILE A 976 -21.35 14.25 -12.18
C ILE A 976 -21.41 15.75 -11.93
N GLU A 977 -22.09 16.47 -12.81
CA GLU A 977 -22.17 17.93 -12.81
C GLU A 977 -23.62 18.34 -13.10
N ALA A 978 -24.10 19.33 -12.37
CA ALA A 978 -25.28 20.07 -12.78
C ALA A 978 -24.81 21.15 -13.75
N GLY A 979 -25.40 21.21 -14.93
CA GLY A 979 -25.18 22.33 -15.86
C GLY A 979 -25.79 23.63 -15.36
N GLU A 980 -26.65 23.59 -14.33
CA GLU A 980 -27.26 24.76 -13.70
C GLU A 980 -27.09 24.69 -12.19
N THR A 981 -26.56 25.75 -11.59
CA THR A 981 -26.49 25.91 -10.12
C THR A 981 -27.84 26.35 -9.55
N GLU A 982 -28.64 27.09 -10.33
CA GLU A 982 -30.01 27.47 -10.03
C GLU A 982 -30.95 27.28 -11.23
N ALA A 983 -32.13 26.69 -11.02
CA ALA A 983 -33.13 26.46 -12.05
C ALA A 983 -34.51 26.97 -11.65
N THR A 984 -35.28 27.51 -12.59
CA THR A 984 -36.67 27.94 -12.36
C THR A 984 -37.66 26.97 -13.00
N VAL A 985 -38.60 26.44 -12.20
CA VAL A 985 -39.64 25.51 -12.67
C VAL A 985 -41.04 26.06 -12.43
N ALA A 986 -41.97 25.76 -13.35
CA ALA A 986 -43.39 26.08 -13.18
C ALA A 986 -44.09 24.96 -12.40
N GLN A 987 -44.81 25.30 -11.34
CA GLN A 987 -45.49 24.30 -10.49
C GLN A 987 -46.42 23.36 -11.27
N ALA A 988 -47.13 23.88 -12.28
CA ALA A 988 -48.10 23.11 -13.07
C ALA A 988 -47.44 22.10 -14.03
N THR A 989 -46.17 22.31 -14.37
CA THR A 989 -45.39 21.50 -15.32
C THR A 989 -43.93 21.47 -14.87
N PRO A 990 -43.62 20.78 -13.75
CA PRO A 990 -42.33 20.88 -13.07
C PRO A 990 -41.17 20.22 -13.85
N GLY A 991 -41.48 19.43 -14.88
CA GLY A 991 -40.49 18.83 -15.76
C GLY A 991 -39.81 17.59 -15.16
N ASN A 992 -38.64 17.29 -15.70
CA ASN A 992 -37.82 16.13 -15.32
C ASN A 992 -36.51 16.62 -14.69
N ALA A 993 -36.10 16.01 -13.58
CA ALA A 993 -34.93 16.36 -12.79
C ALA A 993 -33.62 16.38 -13.62
N PHE A 994 -33.44 15.44 -14.56
CA PHE A 994 -32.27 15.45 -15.44
C PHE A 994 -32.20 16.74 -16.29
N ASN A 995 -33.36 17.22 -16.77
CA ASN A 995 -33.47 18.44 -17.58
C ASN A 995 -33.41 19.71 -16.73
N VAL A 996 -34.03 19.69 -15.54
CA VAL A 996 -34.00 20.84 -14.62
C VAL A 996 -32.57 21.13 -14.16
N MET A 997 -31.75 20.11 -13.99
CA MET A 997 -30.34 20.26 -13.57
C MET A 997 -29.36 20.42 -14.74
N ASN A 998 -29.82 20.35 -16.00
CA ASN A 998 -28.98 20.16 -17.18
C ASN A 998 -27.85 19.14 -16.92
N LEU A 999 -28.24 17.95 -16.44
CA LEU A 999 -27.31 17.04 -15.77
C LEU A 999 -26.29 16.45 -16.73
N LYS A 1000 -25.02 16.46 -16.34
CA LYS A 1000 -23.90 15.84 -17.06
C LYS A 1000 -23.28 14.75 -16.20
N ILE A 1001 -23.11 13.55 -16.77
CA ILE A 1001 -22.43 12.42 -16.11
C ILE A 1001 -21.26 12.02 -16.99
N THR A 1002 -20.05 11.90 -16.45
CA THR A 1002 -18.88 11.41 -17.20
C THR A 1002 -18.45 10.05 -16.64
N ASP A 1003 -18.21 9.08 -17.52
CA ASP A 1003 -17.77 7.73 -17.14
C ASP A 1003 -16.23 7.58 -17.05
N ASN A 1004 -15.78 6.40 -16.65
CA ASN A 1004 -14.36 6.03 -16.55
C ASN A 1004 -13.65 5.84 -17.90
N TYR A 1005 -14.36 5.95 -19.02
CA TYR A 1005 -13.81 5.94 -20.37
C TYR A 1005 -13.79 7.32 -21.01
N GLY A 1006 -14.21 8.35 -20.26
CA GLY A 1006 -14.20 9.76 -20.68
C GLY A 1006 -15.39 10.14 -21.57
N ILE A 1007 -16.47 9.36 -21.58
CA ILE A 1007 -17.70 9.70 -22.29
C ILE A 1007 -18.59 10.49 -21.36
N THR A 1008 -19.06 11.65 -21.82
CA THR A 1008 -20.01 12.50 -21.09
C THR A 1008 -21.41 12.32 -21.67
N TYR A 1009 -22.37 12.05 -20.78
CA TYR A 1009 -23.79 11.90 -21.03
C TYR A 1009 -24.48 13.16 -20.51
N GLU A 1010 -25.05 13.95 -21.39
CA GLU A 1010 -25.63 15.26 -21.06
C GLU A 1010 -27.15 15.22 -21.25
N ASN A 1011 -27.87 15.96 -20.42
CA ASN A 1011 -29.28 16.26 -20.60
C ASN A 1011 -29.45 17.77 -20.73
N GLU A 1012 -30.13 18.20 -21.79
CA GLU A 1012 -30.43 19.61 -22.05
C GLU A 1012 -31.91 19.77 -22.42
N THR A 1013 -32.54 20.85 -21.94
CA THR A 1013 -33.95 21.12 -22.22
C THR A 1013 -34.18 21.37 -23.71
N GLY A 1014 -34.84 20.42 -24.40
CA GLY A 1014 -35.08 20.49 -25.85
C GLY A 1014 -33.90 20.05 -26.73
N GLY A 1015 -32.81 19.59 -26.10
CA GLY A 1015 -31.60 19.06 -26.74
C GLY A 1015 -31.39 17.58 -26.43
N ASP A 1016 -30.13 17.19 -26.21
CA ASP A 1016 -29.75 15.82 -25.90
C ASP A 1016 -30.35 15.34 -24.56
N GLN A 1017 -30.64 14.05 -24.47
CA GLN A 1017 -31.28 13.43 -23.29
C GLN A 1017 -30.46 12.23 -22.80
N ASP A 1018 -29.15 12.24 -23.04
CA ASP A 1018 -28.26 11.10 -22.86
C ASP A 1018 -28.10 10.70 -21.38
N ALA A 1019 -28.02 11.66 -20.45
CA ALA A 1019 -27.91 11.36 -19.01
C ALA A 1019 -29.11 10.55 -18.51
N SER A 1020 -30.32 10.93 -18.93
CA SER A 1020 -31.56 10.23 -18.57
C SER A 1020 -31.71 8.90 -19.34
N LYS A 1021 -31.29 8.87 -20.61
CA LYS A 1021 -31.39 7.74 -21.53
C LYS A 1021 -30.46 6.59 -21.14
N TYR A 1022 -29.26 6.90 -20.66
CA TYR A 1022 -28.26 5.93 -20.20
C TYR A 1022 -28.22 5.76 -18.67
N ASN A 1023 -29.19 6.32 -17.94
CA ASN A 1023 -29.18 6.28 -16.47
C ASN A 1023 -29.21 4.87 -15.87
N TYR A 1024 -29.71 3.88 -16.60
CA TYR A 1024 -29.68 2.48 -16.15
C TYR A 1024 -28.25 1.96 -15.88
N LEU A 1025 -27.22 2.58 -16.49
CA LEU A 1025 -25.81 2.28 -16.25
C LEU A 1025 -25.28 2.91 -14.97
N PHE A 1026 -25.77 4.11 -14.63
CA PHE A 1026 -25.23 4.92 -13.54
C PHE A 1026 -26.10 4.87 -12.28
N GLY A 1027 -27.33 4.38 -12.38
CA GLY A 1027 -28.27 4.27 -11.27
C GLY A 1027 -28.51 5.61 -10.57
N THR A 1028 -28.51 6.73 -11.30
CA THR A 1028 -28.65 8.05 -10.71
C THR A 1028 -30.03 8.19 -10.09
N THR A 1029 -30.04 8.59 -8.81
CA THR A 1029 -31.22 8.85 -8.01
C THR A 1029 -31.27 10.32 -7.62
N PHE A 1030 -32.45 10.82 -7.30
CA PHE A 1030 -32.63 12.23 -6.93
C PHE A 1030 -33.15 12.36 -5.51
N GLY A 1031 -32.44 13.13 -4.70
CA GLY A 1031 -32.86 13.58 -3.38
C GLY A 1031 -33.39 15.01 -3.44
N VAL A 1032 -34.32 15.32 -2.54
CA VAL A 1032 -34.84 16.69 -2.37
C VAL A 1032 -34.59 17.15 -0.94
N THR A 1033 -33.93 18.30 -0.79
CA THR A 1033 -33.60 18.94 0.48
C THR A 1033 -34.07 20.39 0.49
N ASN A 1034 -33.99 21.05 1.65
CA ASN A 1034 -34.20 22.49 1.80
C ASN A 1034 -35.49 23.05 1.16
N VAL A 1035 -36.60 22.31 1.27
CA VAL A 1035 -37.90 22.73 0.71
C VAL A 1035 -38.44 23.98 1.41
N LYS A 1036 -38.60 25.06 0.63
CA LYS A 1036 -39.22 26.33 1.01
C LYS A 1036 -40.69 26.31 0.60
N SER A 1037 -41.61 26.65 1.51
CA SER A 1037 -43.05 26.67 1.25
C SER A 1037 -43.75 27.79 2.03
N ASN A 1038 -44.77 28.39 1.41
CA ASN A 1038 -45.63 29.42 2.02
C ASN A 1038 -46.91 28.82 2.65
N GLY A 1039 -47.04 27.50 2.69
CA GLY A 1039 -48.24 26.80 3.20
C GLY A 1039 -47.93 25.42 3.79
N ALA A 1040 -48.96 24.70 4.21
CA ALA A 1040 -48.81 23.41 4.90
C ALA A 1040 -48.39 22.25 4.00
N ASP A 1041 -48.59 22.37 2.68
CA ASP A 1041 -48.13 21.39 1.70
C ASP A 1041 -46.71 21.76 1.24
N ASN A 1042 -45.72 21.04 1.76
CA ASN A 1042 -44.30 21.18 1.46
C ASN A 1042 -43.75 19.93 0.74
N THR A 1043 -44.60 19.19 0.04
CA THR A 1043 -44.19 17.95 -0.61
C THR A 1043 -43.51 18.21 -1.96
N VAL A 1044 -42.34 17.62 -2.14
CA VAL A 1044 -41.65 17.53 -3.43
C VAL A 1044 -41.15 16.10 -3.55
N SER A 1045 -41.42 15.44 -4.67
CA SER A 1045 -40.93 14.09 -4.93
C SER A 1045 -40.42 13.93 -6.35
N VAL A 1046 -39.44 13.06 -6.51
CA VAL A 1046 -38.90 12.65 -7.81
C VAL A 1046 -39.16 11.16 -7.97
N ASP A 1047 -39.73 10.74 -9.11
CA ASP A 1047 -39.89 9.31 -9.40
C ASP A 1047 -38.58 8.68 -9.92
N GLN A 1048 -38.60 7.36 -10.14
CA GLN A 1048 -37.45 6.60 -10.63
C GLN A 1048 -36.99 6.99 -12.05
N TYR A 1049 -37.80 7.74 -12.80
CA TYR A 1049 -37.47 8.24 -14.13
C TYR A 1049 -37.03 9.71 -14.10
N GLY A 1050 -36.96 10.32 -12.91
CA GLY A 1050 -36.62 11.73 -12.72
C GLY A 1050 -37.82 12.68 -12.81
N ASN A 1051 -39.06 12.22 -12.96
CA ASN A 1051 -40.19 13.15 -13.09
C ASN A 1051 -40.51 13.81 -11.75
N LEU A 1052 -40.63 15.14 -11.76
CA LEU A 1052 -40.88 15.94 -10.57
C LEU A 1052 -42.38 16.05 -10.28
N THR A 1053 -42.74 16.01 -9.00
CA THR A 1053 -44.07 16.41 -8.50
C THR A 1053 -43.86 17.43 -7.38
N ILE A 1054 -44.50 18.60 -7.52
CA ILE A 1054 -44.32 19.74 -6.61
C ILE A 1054 -45.67 20.12 -5.99
N GLY A 1055 -45.72 20.23 -4.66
CA GLY A 1055 -46.91 20.63 -3.90
C GLY A 1055 -47.32 22.10 -4.10
N ALA A 1056 -48.58 22.41 -3.78
CA ALA A 1056 -49.25 23.64 -4.18
C ALA A 1056 -48.66 24.95 -3.60
N ASN A 1057 -47.87 24.87 -2.52
CA ASN A 1057 -47.34 26.04 -1.82
C ASN A 1057 -45.81 26.12 -1.78
N VAL A 1058 -45.12 25.18 -2.44
CA VAL A 1058 -43.66 25.16 -2.53
C VAL A 1058 -43.18 26.35 -3.36
N THR A 1059 -42.19 27.07 -2.84
CA THR A 1059 -41.57 28.25 -3.49
C THR A 1059 -40.13 27.99 -3.91
N GLY A 1060 -39.48 26.96 -3.37
CA GLY A 1060 -38.18 26.49 -3.83
C GLY A 1060 -37.71 25.24 -3.07
N PHE A 1061 -36.66 24.59 -3.54
CA PHE A 1061 -36.04 23.41 -2.92
C PHE A 1061 -34.65 23.17 -3.51
N GLU A 1062 -33.86 22.27 -2.93
CA GLU A 1062 -32.62 21.79 -3.53
C GLU A 1062 -32.85 20.39 -4.10
N LEU A 1063 -32.38 20.19 -5.34
CA LEU A 1063 -32.45 18.94 -6.05
C LEU A 1063 -31.05 18.36 -6.17
N THR A 1064 -30.80 17.21 -5.56
CA THR A 1064 -29.50 16.55 -5.57
C THR A 1064 -29.56 15.27 -6.39
N ALA A 1065 -28.72 15.14 -7.42
CA ALA A 1065 -28.55 13.92 -8.18
C ALA A 1065 -27.38 13.11 -7.60
N THR A 1066 -27.58 11.81 -7.37
CA THR A 1066 -26.59 10.89 -6.80
C THR A 1066 -26.45 9.66 -7.67
N THR A 1067 -25.28 9.43 -8.23
CA THR A 1067 -24.94 8.21 -8.99
C THR A 1067 -24.77 7.00 -8.07
N ALA A 1068 -24.83 5.78 -8.62
CA ALA A 1068 -24.52 4.54 -7.91
C ALA A 1068 -23.07 4.48 -7.38
N ALA A 1069 -22.16 5.24 -7.99
CA ALA A 1069 -20.79 5.42 -7.51
C ALA A 1069 -20.68 6.40 -6.31
N GLY A 1070 -21.81 6.96 -5.85
CA GLY A 1070 -21.85 7.89 -4.71
C GLY A 1070 -21.43 9.32 -5.06
N LEU A 1071 -21.17 9.62 -6.34
CA LEU A 1071 -20.93 10.99 -6.79
C LEU A 1071 -22.25 11.75 -6.82
N THR A 1072 -22.24 13.01 -6.37
CA THR A 1072 -23.44 13.84 -6.36
C THR A 1072 -23.18 15.26 -6.86
N THR A 1073 -24.26 15.89 -7.32
CA THR A 1073 -24.32 17.31 -7.67
C THR A 1073 -25.69 17.87 -7.30
N THR A 1074 -25.82 19.18 -7.09
CA THR A 1074 -27.03 19.80 -6.57
C THR A 1074 -27.37 21.08 -7.33
N THR A 1075 -28.65 21.27 -7.62
CA THR A 1075 -29.22 22.49 -8.23
C THR A 1075 -30.25 23.09 -7.27
N SER A 1076 -30.16 24.39 -7.02
CA SER A 1076 -31.20 25.17 -6.33
C SER A 1076 -32.39 25.37 -7.27
N VAL A 1077 -33.60 25.03 -6.85
CA VAL A 1077 -34.79 25.14 -7.69
C VAL A 1077 -35.75 26.19 -7.13
N ILE A 1078 -36.09 27.18 -7.96
CA ILE A 1078 -37.13 28.19 -7.69
C ILE A 1078 -38.43 27.75 -8.34
N VAL A 1079 -39.53 27.76 -7.56
CA VAL A 1079 -40.85 27.36 -8.06
C VAL A 1079 -41.71 28.60 -8.31
N THR A 1080 -42.15 28.76 -9.56
CA THR A 1080 -43.09 29.81 -9.95
C THR A 1080 -44.54 29.35 -9.80
N PRO A 1081 -45.43 30.22 -9.29
CA PRO A 1081 -46.85 29.90 -9.14
C PRO A 1081 -47.53 29.74 -10.52
N PRO A 1082 -48.66 29.00 -10.60
CA PRO A 1082 -49.40 28.85 -11.85
C PRO A 1082 -49.82 30.23 -12.40
N ALA A 1083 -49.64 30.45 -13.70
CA ALA A 1083 -50.20 31.64 -14.35
C ALA A 1083 -51.73 31.66 -14.18
N PRO A 1084 -52.34 32.83 -13.86
CA PRO A 1084 -53.76 32.94 -13.54
C PRO A 1084 -54.72 32.64 -14.70
#